data_AF-A0A6Q2WSG2-F1
#
_entry.id   AF-A0A6Q2WSG2-F1
#
_cell.length_a   1.000
_cell.length_b   1.000
_cell.length_c   1.000
_cell.angle_alpha   90.00
_cell.angle_beta   90.00
_cell.angle_gamma   90.00
#
_symmetry.space_group_name_H-M   'P 1'
#
loop_
_entity.id
_entity.type
_entity.pdbx_description
1 polymer ?
#
loop_
_entity_poly.entity_id
_entity_poly.type
_entity_poly.pdbx_seq_one_letter_code
_entity_poly.pdbx_strand_id
1 'polypeptide(L)'
;NSIRAVKMSTLRPSSKHVNECPPLGLETLKIDDFQLHASTTRRYGLGAHRGRLNIQAGLSEDDLYEGGWCAGRNDPLQWFEVDARRLTKFTGVVTQGRSSLWSSDWVTSYKVLVSNDSHTWVTLKNGSQDLIFSGNKEKEIPVLNTFPVPVVARYLRVNPRSWFSGGSICMRVEIMGCPMPDSQNYYHRRNEITTTDNLDFKHHSYREMRHLMKVVNEMCPNITRIYNIGKSHNGQKLYAIEISDNPGEHESGEPEFRYTAGSHGNEVLGRELLLLLMQFMCKEYLSGNPRILRLVNETRIHLLPSINPDGYDKAFEAGSELSGWSLGRWSQIGVDIHHNFPDLNSILWEAEEKKWIPKKMQNHHVPIPQWYQSQNATVAAETRALVTWMEKIRSPLGGNLQGGELVVTFPYDRTRTQGVARQQTPTPDDHVFRWLAFSYASTHRLMTDASRRVCHTEDFAKEDGTINGASWHTAAGSMNDFSYLHTNCFELSMFVEWENNRSPLLVFMEQVHRGIKGFVRDIHGRGIANAIIQVEGIAHDIRTAADGDYWRLLNPGEYRITAKVDGYSTTSKVCEVGYSMGATRCDFTLSRTNLSRIKEIMERYNKKPIRQPAKPPVSQLSARTAGPGHRRARG
;
A
#
# COMPACT_ATOMS: atom_id res chain seq x y z
N ASN A 1 30.49 25.10 -48.07
CA ASN A 1 30.31 23.64 -48.20
C ASN A 1 29.74 23.07 -46.90
N SER A 2 28.49 23.39 -46.55
CA SER A 2 27.27 22.67 -46.95
C SER A 2 27.27 21.20 -46.53
N ILE A 3 27.00 20.94 -45.24
CA ILE A 3 26.67 19.61 -44.74
C ILE A 3 25.15 19.44 -44.89
N ARG A 4 24.77 18.59 -45.84
CA ARG A 4 23.40 18.25 -46.21
C ARG A 4 22.64 17.66 -45.02
N ALA A 5 21.48 18.24 -44.76
CA ALA A 5 20.40 17.64 -44.01
C ALA A 5 19.98 16.31 -44.67
N VAL A 6 20.09 15.21 -43.92
CA VAL A 6 19.43 13.95 -44.25
C VAL A 6 18.08 13.96 -43.52
N LYS A 7 17.01 14.09 -44.30
CA LYS A 7 15.62 13.87 -43.85
C LYS A 7 15.53 12.52 -43.15
N MET A 8 15.24 12.51 -41.85
CA MET A 8 14.70 11.34 -41.17
C MET A 8 13.31 11.08 -41.78
N SER A 9 13.26 10.11 -42.68
CA SER A 9 12.02 9.52 -43.17
C SER A 9 11.22 9.04 -41.97
N THR A 10 9.98 9.52 -41.86
CA THR A 10 8.92 9.02 -41.01
C THR A 10 8.84 7.50 -41.08
N LEU A 11 9.45 6.82 -40.09
CA LEU A 11 9.17 5.42 -39.80
C LEU A 11 7.75 5.37 -39.26
N ARG A 12 6.81 5.00 -40.14
CA ARG A 12 5.48 4.55 -39.73
C ARG A 12 5.67 3.42 -38.72
N PRO A 13 5.02 3.44 -37.54
CA PRO A 13 5.03 2.29 -36.67
C PRO A 13 4.40 1.11 -37.43
N SER A 14 5.09 -0.03 -37.45
CA SER A 14 4.58 -1.26 -38.06
C SER A 14 3.28 -1.65 -37.38
N SER A 15 2.17 -1.53 -38.10
CA SER A 15 0.80 -1.85 -37.68
C SER A 15 0.58 -3.38 -37.57
N LYS A 16 1.24 -4.04 -36.61
CA LYS A 16 1.04 -5.47 -36.34
C LYS A 16 -0.07 -5.80 -35.31
N HIS A 17 -0.71 -4.81 -34.67
CA HIS A 17 -1.68 -5.04 -33.58
C HIS A 17 -3.17 -4.92 -33.97
N VAL A 18 -3.55 -5.00 -35.25
CA VAL A 18 -4.94 -4.70 -35.69
C VAL A 18 -5.96 -5.82 -35.34
N ASN A 19 -5.55 -6.94 -34.73
CA ASN A 19 -6.41 -8.11 -34.51
C ASN A 19 -6.53 -8.63 -33.07
N GLU A 20 -5.92 -7.98 -32.08
CA GLU A 20 -5.95 -8.45 -30.68
C GLU A 20 -7.02 -7.70 -29.90
N CYS A 21 -7.94 -8.46 -29.29
CA CYS A 21 -8.97 -7.91 -28.41
C CYS A 21 -8.54 -7.94 -26.95
N PRO A 22 -9.02 -7.01 -26.10
CA PRO A 22 -8.73 -7.01 -24.68
C PRO A 22 -9.47 -8.15 -23.95
N PRO A 23 -9.16 -8.38 -22.65
CA PRO A 23 -9.95 -9.28 -21.81
C PRO A 23 -11.40 -8.81 -21.71
N LEU A 24 -12.33 -9.76 -21.70
CA LEU A 24 -13.75 -9.48 -21.44
C LEU A 24 -14.01 -9.13 -19.97
N GLY A 25 -13.15 -9.58 -19.07
CA GLY A 25 -13.13 -9.15 -17.67
C GLY A 25 -13.73 -10.17 -16.72
N LEU A 26 -13.33 -11.44 -16.87
CA LEU A 26 -13.58 -12.46 -15.86
C LEU A 26 -12.76 -12.14 -14.60
N GLU A 27 -11.49 -11.76 -14.74
CA GLU A 27 -10.62 -11.35 -13.63
C GLU A 27 -11.09 -10.05 -12.98
N THR A 28 -11.40 -9.05 -13.81
CA THR A 28 -11.79 -7.69 -13.35
C THR A 28 -13.23 -7.59 -12.86
N LEU A 29 -13.97 -8.70 -12.82
CA LEU A 29 -15.38 -8.78 -12.41
C LEU A 29 -16.36 -7.98 -13.28
N LYS A 30 -15.95 -7.51 -14.47
CA LYS A 30 -16.85 -6.90 -15.46
C LYS A 30 -17.88 -7.90 -16.01
N ILE A 31 -17.51 -9.18 -16.06
CA ILE A 31 -18.44 -10.28 -16.34
C ILE A 31 -19.09 -10.71 -15.02
N ASP A 32 -20.42 -10.61 -14.94
CA ASP A 32 -21.18 -11.00 -13.75
C ASP A 32 -21.19 -12.52 -13.55
N ASP A 33 -21.40 -12.99 -12.31
CA ASP A 33 -21.47 -14.44 -12.01
C ASP A 33 -22.61 -15.13 -12.79
N PHE A 34 -23.70 -14.42 -13.11
CA PHE A 34 -24.81 -14.92 -13.93
C PHE A 34 -24.46 -15.14 -15.41
N GLN A 35 -23.33 -14.61 -15.88
CA GLN A 35 -22.84 -14.83 -17.25
C GLN A 35 -21.92 -16.05 -17.33
N LEU A 36 -21.66 -16.71 -16.21
CA LEU A 36 -20.74 -17.85 -16.12
C LEU A 36 -21.52 -19.13 -15.80
N HIS A 37 -21.35 -20.14 -16.65
CA HIS A 37 -21.96 -21.45 -16.47
C HIS A 37 -20.93 -22.56 -16.61
N ALA A 38 -21.26 -23.73 -16.08
CA ALA A 38 -20.45 -24.93 -16.26
C ALA A 38 -21.35 -26.16 -16.39
N SER A 39 -20.82 -27.20 -17.04
CA SER A 39 -21.48 -28.49 -17.21
C SER A 39 -21.86 -29.13 -15.88
N THR A 40 -20.89 -29.17 -14.98
CA THR A 40 -21.02 -29.68 -13.61
C THR A 40 -20.02 -28.93 -12.73
N THR A 41 -20.26 -29.00 -11.42
CA THR A 41 -19.42 -28.40 -10.41
C THR A 41 -19.24 -29.39 -9.26
N ARG A 42 -18.01 -29.56 -8.79
CA ARG A 42 -17.70 -30.51 -7.70
C ARG A 42 -18.40 -30.15 -6.39
N ARG A 43 -18.43 -28.87 -6.05
CA ARG A 43 -19.11 -28.27 -4.89
C ARG A 43 -19.22 -26.77 -5.09
N TYR A 44 -20.07 -26.10 -4.32
CA TYR A 44 -20.36 -24.67 -4.52
C TYR A 44 -19.10 -23.80 -4.60
N GLY A 45 -18.14 -23.97 -3.68
CA GLY A 45 -16.85 -23.24 -3.69
C GLY A 45 -15.95 -23.45 -4.91
N LEU A 46 -16.29 -24.39 -5.81
CA LEU A 46 -15.60 -24.65 -7.08
C LEU A 46 -16.50 -24.43 -8.31
N GLY A 47 -17.50 -23.55 -8.17
CA GLY A 47 -18.45 -23.23 -9.24
C GLY A 47 -17.87 -22.38 -10.36
N ALA A 48 -18.66 -22.18 -11.42
CA ALA A 48 -18.26 -21.35 -12.56
C ALA A 48 -17.88 -19.91 -12.15
N HIS A 49 -18.55 -19.36 -11.13
CA HIS A 49 -18.23 -18.05 -10.53
C HIS A 49 -16.81 -17.94 -9.96
N ARG A 50 -16.15 -19.08 -9.68
CA ARG A 50 -14.76 -19.18 -9.23
C ARG A 50 -13.79 -19.51 -10.36
N GLY A 51 -14.24 -19.84 -11.57
CA GLY A 51 -13.38 -20.13 -12.71
C GLY A 51 -12.75 -18.90 -13.37
N ARG A 52 -12.56 -17.81 -12.61
CA ARG A 52 -12.01 -16.54 -13.10
C ARG A 52 -10.49 -16.57 -12.98
N LEU A 53 -9.80 -16.00 -13.96
CA LEU A 53 -8.35 -15.86 -13.92
C LEU A 53 -7.89 -15.18 -12.62
N ASN A 54 -6.75 -15.63 -12.09
CA ASN A 54 -6.11 -15.10 -10.88
C ASN A 54 -6.94 -15.15 -9.58
N ILE A 55 -8.09 -15.82 -9.54
CA ILE A 55 -8.81 -15.98 -8.26
C ILE A 55 -7.95 -16.78 -7.26
N GLN A 56 -7.96 -16.38 -5.99
CA GLN A 56 -7.23 -17.03 -4.91
C GLN A 56 -8.16 -17.85 -4.01
N ALA A 57 -7.64 -18.97 -3.51
CA ALA A 57 -8.27 -19.75 -2.45
C ALA A 57 -7.87 -19.21 -1.06
N GLY A 58 -8.72 -19.47 -0.07
CA GLY A 58 -8.37 -19.26 1.34
C GLY A 58 -7.36 -20.29 1.86
N LEU A 59 -7.04 -20.17 3.15
CA LEU A 59 -6.18 -21.15 3.85
C LEU A 59 -6.87 -22.50 4.08
N SER A 60 -8.20 -22.48 4.16
CA SER A 60 -9.05 -23.65 4.37
C SER A 60 -9.56 -24.21 3.04
N GLU A 61 -9.56 -25.53 2.90
CA GLU A 61 -10.26 -26.22 1.81
C GLU A 61 -11.73 -26.43 2.18
N ASP A 62 -12.56 -26.72 1.17
CA ASP A 62 -13.98 -27.04 1.32
C ASP A 62 -14.85 -25.89 1.87
N ASP A 63 -14.38 -24.65 1.74
CA ASP A 63 -15.17 -23.46 2.05
C ASP A 63 -15.95 -22.93 0.82
N LEU A 64 -16.59 -21.77 0.98
CA LEU A 64 -17.34 -21.11 -0.09
C LEU A 64 -16.44 -20.42 -1.14
N TYR A 65 -15.13 -20.30 -0.89
CA TYR A 65 -14.21 -19.41 -1.59
C TYR A 65 -12.91 -20.11 -2.03
N GLU A 66 -13.04 -21.16 -2.85
CA GLU A 66 -11.87 -21.88 -3.36
C GLU A 66 -11.36 -21.32 -4.69
N GLY A 67 -10.17 -21.73 -5.11
CA GLY A 67 -9.39 -21.01 -6.13
C GLY A 67 -9.59 -21.44 -7.58
N GLY A 68 -10.80 -21.81 -7.99
CA GLY A 68 -11.07 -22.17 -9.40
C GLY A 68 -12.41 -22.84 -9.64
N TRP A 69 -12.78 -23.04 -10.91
CA TRP A 69 -13.87 -23.96 -11.25
C TRP A 69 -13.30 -25.38 -11.31
N CYS A 70 -14.00 -26.35 -10.71
CA CYS A 70 -13.72 -27.77 -10.87
C CYS A 70 -14.97 -28.52 -11.28
N ALA A 71 -14.86 -29.35 -12.31
CA ALA A 71 -15.95 -30.21 -12.74
C ALA A 71 -16.29 -31.26 -11.67
N GLY A 72 -17.57 -31.64 -11.60
CA GLY A 72 -18.02 -32.70 -10.71
C GLY A 72 -17.63 -34.11 -11.17
N ARG A 73 -17.20 -34.26 -12.43
CA ARG A 73 -16.76 -35.53 -13.03
C ARG A 73 -15.54 -35.29 -13.91
N ASN A 74 -14.63 -36.26 -13.95
CA ASN A 74 -13.44 -36.23 -14.80
C ASN A 74 -13.71 -36.99 -16.11
N ASP A 75 -14.45 -36.37 -17.03
CA ASP A 75 -14.76 -36.92 -18.34
C ASP A 75 -14.68 -35.84 -19.44
N PRO A 76 -14.62 -36.21 -20.73
CA PRO A 76 -14.45 -35.23 -21.80
C PRO A 76 -15.72 -34.42 -22.16
N LEU A 77 -16.83 -34.60 -21.44
CA LEU A 77 -18.09 -33.87 -21.67
C LEU A 77 -18.18 -32.58 -20.85
N GLN A 78 -17.19 -32.29 -20.01
CA GLN A 78 -17.20 -31.13 -19.14
C GLN A 78 -16.89 -29.83 -19.88
N TRP A 79 -17.47 -28.71 -19.45
CA TRP A 79 -17.23 -27.41 -20.06
C TRP A 79 -17.44 -26.26 -19.09
N PHE A 80 -16.73 -25.16 -19.35
CA PHE A 80 -16.91 -23.85 -18.75
C PHE A 80 -17.39 -22.88 -19.82
N GLU A 81 -18.45 -22.12 -19.55
CA GLU A 81 -19.14 -21.25 -20.51
C GLU A 81 -19.18 -19.80 -20.04
N VAL A 82 -19.01 -18.89 -21.00
CA VAL A 82 -19.15 -17.45 -20.83
C VAL A 82 -20.21 -16.91 -21.81
N ASP A 83 -21.23 -16.23 -21.30
CA ASP A 83 -22.17 -15.42 -22.08
C ASP A 83 -21.67 -13.98 -22.19
N ALA A 84 -21.26 -13.55 -23.38
CA ALA A 84 -20.82 -12.17 -23.60
C ALA A 84 -21.97 -11.16 -23.67
N ARG A 85 -23.23 -11.59 -23.50
CA ARG A 85 -24.51 -10.84 -23.61
C ARG A 85 -24.83 -10.29 -24.99
N ARG A 86 -23.82 -10.10 -25.84
CA ARG A 86 -23.92 -9.55 -27.20
C ARG A 86 -22.90 -10.23 -28.12
N LEU A 87 -23.11 -10.08 -29.43
CA LEU A 87 -22.17 -10.57 -30.42
C LEU A 87 -20.78 -9.96 -30.17
N THR A 88 -19.81 -10.84 -30.01
CA THR A 88 -18.45 -10.51 -29.59
C THR A 88 -17.47 -11.23 -30.50
N LYS A 89 -16.48 -10.51 -30.99
CA LYS A 89 -15.35 -11.07 -31.74
C LYS A 89 -14.36 -11.64 -30.72
N PHE A 90 -14.37 -12.96 -30.54
CA PHE A 90 -13.42 -13.68 -29.70
C PHE A 90 -12.11 -13.92 -30.45
N THR A 91 -10.98 -13.70 -29.76
CA THR A 91 -9.63 -13.80 -30.32
C THR A 91 -8.71 -14.75 -29.56
N GLY A 92 -9.09 -15.20 -28.37
CA GLY A 92 -8.27 -16.12 -27.58
C GLY A 92 -8.85 -16.45 -26.21
N VAL A 93 -8.18 -17.38 -25.53
CA VAL A 93 -8.50 -17.83 -24.18
C VAL A 93 -7.21 -17.90 -23.37
N VAL A 94 -7.24 -17.35 -22.16
CA VAL A 94 -6.19 -17.56 -21.15
C VAL A 94 -6.68 -18.61 -20.16
N THR A 95 -5.86 -19.62 -19.89
CA THR A 95 -6.17 -20.66 -18.90
C THR A 95 -5.13 -20.68 -17.79
N GLN A 96 -5.55 -21.01 -16.58
CA GLN A 96 -4.71 -21.16 -15.39
C GLN A 96 -5.26 -22.33 -14.55
N GLY A 97 -4.41 -23.05 -13.81
CA GLY A 97 -4.88 -24.14 -12.94
C GLY A 97 -5.56 -23.64 -11.67
N ARG A 98 -6.02 -24.52 -10.79
CA ARG A 98 -6.67 -24.15 -9.52
C ARG A 98 -5.65 -23.55 -8.52
N SER A 99 -5.97 -22.40 -7.91
CA SER A 99 -5.27 -21.93 -6.71
C SER A 99 -5.70 -22.78 -5.51
N SER A 100 -4.72 -23.39 -4.84
CA SER A 100 -4.89 -24.19 -3.61
C SER A 100 -3.52 -24.41 -2.99
N LEU A 101 -3.42 -24.35 -1.67
CA LEU A 101 -2.19 -24.69 -0.96
C LEU A 101 -1.95 -26.21 -0.89
N TRP A 102 -3.02 -26.99 -0.99
CA TRP A 102 -3.02 -28.42 -0.65
C TRP A 102 -3.21 -29.32 -1.86
N SER A 103 -3.77 -28.79 -2.95
CA SER A 103 -4.12 -29.53 -4.16
C SER A 103 -3.42 -28.96 -5.39
N SER A 104 -3.31 -29.81 -6.41
CA SER A 104 -2.66 -29.52 -7.68
C SER A 104 -3.55 -30.03 -8.82
N ASP A 105 -4.36 -29.14 -9.38
CA ASP A 105 -5.34 -29.45 -10.41
C ASP A 105 -5.25 -28.44 -11.57
N TRP A 106 -5.11 -28.92 -12.80
CA TRP A 106 -5.15 -28.08 -14.00
C TRP A 106 -5.49 -28.86 -15.27
N VAL A 107 -6.02 -28.15 -16.26
CA VAL A 107 -6.29 -28.66 -17.61
C VAL A 107 -5.05 -28.54 -18.49
N THR A 108 -4.67 -29.63 -19.16
CA THR A 108 -3.47 -29.71 -20.02
C THR A 108 -3.79 -29.57 -21.51
N SER A 109 -5.03 -29.85 -21.93
CA SER A 109 -5.53 -29.51 -23.27
C SER A 109 -7.04 -29.31 -23.29
N TYR A 110 -7.52 -28.49 -24.23
CA TYR A 110 -8.94 -28.17 -24.36
C TYR A 110 -9.35 -27.86 -25.80
N LYS A 111 -10.65 -27.93 -26.08
CA LYS A 111 -11.30 -27.40 -27.28
C LYS A 111 -12.08 -26.14 -26.94
N VAL A 112 -12.30 -25.29 -27.93
CA VAL A 112 -13.19 -24.13 -27.82
C VAL A 112 -14.40 -24.35 -28.72
N LEU A 113 -15.58 -24.11 -28.17
CA LEU A 113 -16.84 -24.14 -28.89
C LEU A 113 -17.52 -22.77 -28.77
N VAL A 114 -18.23 -22.37 -29.81
CA VAL A 114 -18.98 -21.10 -29.82
C VAL A 114 -20.44 -21.34 -30.18
N SER A 115 -21.32 -20.44 -29.73
CA SER A 115 -22.75 -20.49 -30.02
C SER A 115 -23.36 -19.09 -30.06
N ASN A 116 -24.46 -18.93 -30.79
CA ASN A 116 -25.27 -17.71 -30.78
C ASN A 116 -26.55 -17.84 -29.94
N ASP A 117 -26.97 -19.07 -29.62
CA ASP A 117 -28.26 -19.38 -29.00
C ASP A 117 -28.13 -20.20 -27.70
N SER A 118 -26.90 -20.57 -27.29
CA SER A 118 -26.55 -21.49 -26.19
C SER A 118 -27.00 -22.96 -26.36
N HIS A 119 -27.66 -23.30 -27.47
CA HIS A 119 -28.15 -24.64 -27.78
C HIS A 119 -27.33 -25.34 -28.85
N THR A 120 -27.02 -24.65 -29.96
CA THR A 120 -26.23 -25.17 -31.07
C THR A 120 -24.79 -24.72 -30.96
N TRP A 121 -23.86 -25.68 -30.92
CA TRP A 121 -22.45 -25.42 -30.64
C TRP A 121 -21.56 -25.81 -31.81
N VAL A 122 -20.68 -24.89 -32.21
CA VAL A 122 -19.70 -25.10 -33.27
C VAL A 122 -18.30 -25.11 -32.67
N THR A 123 -17.58 -26.22 -32.82
CA THR A 123 -16.19 -26.35 -32.40
C THR A 123 -15.27 -25.58 -33.33
N LEU A 124 -14.27 -24.89 -32.79
CA LEU A 124 -13.19 -24.30 -33.60
C LEU A 124 -12.39 -25.39 -34.31
N LYS A 125 -12.09 -25.18 -35.59
CA LYS A 125 -11.39 -26.16 -36.44
C LYS A 125 -10.15 -25.56 -37.07
N ASN A 126 -9.16 -26.41 -37.31
CA ASN A 126 -8.04 -26.12 -38.21
C ASN A 126 -8.21 -26.97 -39.47
N GLY A 127 -8.77 -26.36 -40.52
CA GLY A 127 -9.26 -27.09 -41.68
C GLY A 127 -10.41 -28.02 -41.30
N SER A 128 -10.24 -29.32 -41.54
CA SER A 128 -11.28 -30.34 -41.29
C SER A 128 -11.25 -30.94 -39.88
N GLN A 129 -10.19 -30.71 -39.10
CA GLN A 129 -10.00 -31.30 -37.77
C GLN A 129 -10.36 -30.30 -36.66
N ASP A 130 -10.91 -30.80 -35.56
CA ASP A 130 -11.14 -30.01 -34.36
C ASP A 130 -9.82 -29.47 -33.81
N LEU A 131 -9.77 -28.18 -33.53
CA LEU A 131 -8.60 -27.53 -32.97
C LEU A 131 -8.50 -27.84 -31.48
N ILE A 132 -7.39 -28.46 -31.07
CA ILE A 132 -7.06 -28.74 -29.67
C ILE A 132 -5.93 -27.80 -29.25
N PHE A 133 -6.17 -27.02 -28.21
CA PHE A 133 -5.21 -26.10 -27.62
C PHE A 133 -4.43 -26.79 -26.49
N SER A 134 -3.13 -26.52 -26.41
CA SER A 134 -2.31 -26.90 -25.25
C SER A 134 -2.57 -25.91 -24.11
N GLY A 135 -3.03 -26.44 -22.98
CA GLY A 135 -3.33 -25.67 -21.77
C GLY A 135 -2.12 -25.56 -20.86
N ASN A 136 -2.35 -25.71 -19.56
CA ASN A 136 -1.36 -25.47 -18.52
C ASN A 136 -0.46 -26.68 -18.29
N LYS A 137 0.76 -26.41 -17.81
CA LYS A 137 1.73 -27.42 -17.34
C LYS A 137 1.85 -27.46 -15.83
N GLU A 138 1.39 -26.41 -15.16
CA GLU A 138 1.31 -26.27 -13.71
C GLU A 138 0.11 -25.35 -13.36
N LYS A 139 -0.09 -25.00 -12.09
CA LYS A 139 -1.35 -24.37 -11.63
C LYS A 139 -1.35 -22.84 -11.56
N GLU A 140 -0.20 -22.19 -11.50
CA GLU A 140 -0.04 -20.76 -11.22
C GLU A 140 0.20 -19.89 -12.45
N ILE A 141 0.89 -20.37 -13.48
CA ILE A 141 1.27 -19.57 -14.65
C ILE A 141 0.12 -19.59 -15.67
N PRO A 142 -0.44 -18.41 -16.02
CA PRO A 142 -1.43 -18.30 -17.08
C PRO A 142 -0.86 -18.67 -18.46
N VAL A 143 -1.68 -19.30 -19.30
CA VAL A 143 -1.34 -19.67 -20.67
C VAL A 143 -2.35 -19.07 -21.63
N LEU A 144 -1.91 -18.11 -22.45
CA LEU A 144 -2.70 -17.55 -23.55
C LEU A 144 -2.61 -18.43 -24.79
N ASN A 145 -3.77 -18.81 -25.33
CA ASN A 145 -3.90 -19.36 -26.66
C ASN A 145 -4.73 -18.41 -27.52
N THR A 146 -4.13 -17.89 -28.59
CA THR A 146 -4.82 -17.07 -29.59
C THR A 146 -5.48 -17.94 -30.64
N PHE A 147 -6.63 -17.50 -31.14
CA PHE A 147 -7.33 -18.19 -32.22
C PHE A 147 -6.64 -17.89 -33.56
N PRO A 148 -6.39 -18.90 -34.41
CA PRO A 148 -5.82 -18.67 -35.73
C PRO A 148 -6.66 -17.72 -36.58
N VAL A 149 -7.98 -17.76 -36.39
CA VAL A 149 -8.96 -16.85 -37.00
C VAL A 149 -9.93 -16.39 -35.91
N PRO A 150 -10.14 -15.07 -35.72
CA PRO A 150 -11.13 -14.57 -34.79
C PRO A 150 -12.55 -15.05 -35.15
N VAL A 151 -13.38 -15.32 -34.15
CA VAL A 151 -14.73 -15.84 -34.34
C VAL A 151 -15.75 -14.94 -33.67
N VAL A 152 -16.84 -14.64 -34.37
CA VAL A 152 -17.93 -13.82 -33.84
C VAL A 152 -19.04 -14.72 -33.34
N ALA A 153 -19.34 -14.63 -32.04
CA ALA A 153 -20.45 -15.34 -31.41
C ALA A 153 -20.90 -14.62 -30.14
N ARG A 154 -21.99 -15.08 -29.50
CA ARG A 154 -22.42 -14.58 -28.18
C ARG A 154 -21.84 -15.39 -27.03
N TYR A 155 -21.80 -16.71 -27.19
CA TYR A 155 -21.36 -17.64 -26.16
C TYR A 155 -20.06 -18.33 -26.56
N LEU A 156 -19.21 -18.60 -25.57
CA LEU A 156 -17.98 -19.37 -25.73
C LEU A 156 -17.87 -20.42 -24.63
N ARG A 157 -17.56 -21.65 -25.01
CA ARG A 157 -17.26 -22.79 -24.13
C ARG A 157 -15.82 -23.22 -24.25
N VAL A 158 -15.17 -23.40 -23.10
CA VAL A 158 -13.91 -24.12 -22.97
C VAL A 158 -14.23 -25.55 -22.54
N ASN A 159 -13.88 -26.53 -23.37
CA ASN A 159 -14.13 -27.97 -23.14
C ASN A 159 -12.81 -28.69 -22.89
N PRO A 160 -12.48 -29.04 -21.62
CA PRO A 160 -11.29 -29.80 -21.28
C PRO A 160 -11.23 -31.17 -21.98
N ARG A 161 -10.05 -31.53 -22.48
CA ARG A 161 -9.78 -32.80 -23.17
C ARG A 161 -8.81 -33.69 -22.41
N SER A 162 -7.82 -33.09 -21.77
CA SER A 162 -6.91 -33.76 -20.86
C SER A 162 -6.56 -32.84 -19.69
N TRP A 163 -6.17 -33.42 -18.57
CA TRP A 163 -5.81 -32.73 -17.33
C TRP A 163 -4.63 -33.42 -16.67
N PHE A 164 -4.11 -32.84 -15.59
CA PHE A 164 -3.04 -33.44 -14.81
C PHE A 164 -3.43 -34.84 -14.31
N SER A 165 -2.58 -35.85 -14.55
CA SER A 165 -2.91 -37.24 -14.25
C SER A 165 -3.13 -37.52 -12.75
N GLY A 166 -2.51 -36.73 -11.88
CA GLY A 166 -2.70 -36.80 -10.42
C GLY A 166 -3.81 -35.89 -9.88
N GLY A 167 -4.56 -35.20 -10.73
CA GLY A 167 -5.57 -34.21 -10.33
C GLY A 167 -6.91 -34.38 -11.04
N SER A 168 -7.77 -33.37 -10.90
CA SER A 168 -9.10 -33.30 -11.51
C SER A 168 -9.19 -32.20 -12.58
N ILE A 169 -10.31 -32.19 -13.33
CA ILE A 169 -10.62 -31.10 -14.25
C ILE A 169 -10.93 -29.85 -13.44
N CYS A 170 -9.92 -28.99 -13.27
CA CYS A 170 -10.06 -27.67 -12.69
C CYS A 170 -9.35 -26.62 -13.53
N MET A 171 -9.94 -25.43 -13.64
CA MET A 171 -9.32 -24.31 -14.33
C MET A 171 -9.90 -22.96 -13.90
N ARG A 172 -9.09 -21.94 -14.14
CA ARG A 172 -9.40 -20.52 -14.14
C ARG A 172 -9.23 -20.00 -15.57
N VAL A 173 -10.08 -19.06 -15.98
CA VAL A 173 -10.21 -18.65 -17.39
C VAL A 173 -10.34 -17.13 -17.50
N GLU A 174 -9.75 -16.57 -18.55
CA GLU A 174 -10.07 -15.24 -19.09
C GLU A 174 -10.28 -15.35 -20.60
N ILE A 175 -11.20 -14.54 -21.15
CA ILE A 175 -11.57 -14.60 -22.57
C ILE A 175 -11.15 -13.30 -23.23
N MET A 176 -10.41 -13.40 -24.33
CA MET A 176 -10.03 -12.24 -25.13
C MET A 176 -11.13 -11.98 -26.18
N GLY A 177 -11.75 -10.80 -26.14
CA GLY A 177 -12.85 -10.48 -27.06
C GLY A 177 -13.24 -9.01 -27.10
N CYS A 178 -13.71 -8.57 -28.27
CA CYS A 178 -14.24 -7.22 -28.48
C CYS A 178 -15.72 -7.30 -28.82
N PRO A 179 -16.61 -6.60 -28.09
CA PRO A 179 -18.00 -6.47 -28.50
C PRO A 179 -18.11 -5.91 -29.92
N MET A 180 -18.97 -6.52 -30.75
CA MET A 180 -19.25 -5.99 -32.09
C MET A 180 -20.12 -4.73 -31.97
N PRO A 181 -19.87 -3.68 -32.77
CA PRO A 181 -20.69 -2.48 -32.78
C PRO A 181 -22.11 -2.83 -33.23
N ASP A 182 -23.09 -2.54 -32.38
CA ASP A 182 -24.50 -2.74 -32.67
C ASP A 182 -25.11 -1.46 -33.26
N SER A 183 -25.61 -1.55 -34.51
CA SER A 183 -26.25 -0.44 -35.21
C SER A 183 -27.57 0.03 -34.59
N GLN A 184 -28.20 -0.77 -33.72
CA GLN A 184 -29.51 -0.47 -33.10
C GLN A 184 -29.43 0.01 -31.65
N ASN A 185 -28.27 -0.04 -31.01
CA ASN A 185 -28.11 0.36 -29.60
C ASN A 185 -27.55 1.79 -29.44
N TYR A 186 -28.40 2.78 -29.70
CA TYR A 186 -28.12 4.22 -29.50
C TYR A 186 -27.67 4.56 -28.07
N TYR A 187 -28.11 3.80 -27.06
CA TYR A 187 -27.85 4.07 -25.64
C TYR A 187 -26.42 3.71 -25.16
N HIS A 188 -25.66 2.91 -25.91
CA HIS A 188 -24.35 2.45 -25.44
C HIS A 188 -23.22 3.48 -25.60
N ARG A 189 -23.39 4.48 -26.49
CA ARG A 189 -22.43 5.58 -26.66
C ARG A 189 -22.43 6.56 -25.46
N ARG A 190 -23.39 6.43 -24.52
CA ARG A 190 -23.51 7.29 -23.31
C ARG A 190 -23.00 6.64 -22.02
N ASN A 191 -22.84 5.32 -21.98
CA ASN A 191 -22.42 4.59 -20.77
C ASN A 191 -20.95 4.14 -20.81
N GLU A 192 -20.25 4.33 -21.93
CA GLU A 192 -18.80 4.53 -21.83
C GLU A 192 -18.63 5.88 -21.13
N ILE A 193 -18.30 5.84 -19.84
CA ILE A 193 -17.82 7.01 -19.12
C ILE A 193 -16.51 7.41 -19.80
N THR A 194 -16.61 8.20 -20.87
CA THR A 194 -15.48 8.97 -21.35
C THR A 194 -15.26 9.96 -20.22
N THR A 195 -14.23 9.71 -19.43
CA THR A 195 -13.81 10.63 -18.38
C THR A 195 -13.70 12.02 -19.03
N THR A 196 -14.47 12.97 -18.54
CA THR A 196 -14.40 14.37 -19.01
C THR A 196 -13.07 15.00 -18.67
N ASP A 197 -12.33 14.38 -17.75
CA ASP A 197 -11.00 14.77 -17.34
C ASP A 197 -10.02 14.37 -18.45
N ASN A 198 -9.42 15.37 -19.11
CA ASN A 198 -8.38 15.20 -20.13
C ASN A 198 -7.06 14.69 -19.51
N LEU A 199 -7.08 13.50 -18.89
CA LEU A 199 -5.98 12.81 -18.23
C LEU A 199 -5.53 11.60 -19.06
N ASP A 200 -4.23 11.26 -18.98
CA ASP A 200 -3.63 10.16 -19.74
C ASP A 200 -3.91 8.80 -19.07
N PHE A 201 -5.05 8.20 -19.39
CA PHE A 201 -5.50 6.93 -18.84
C PHE A 201 -4.94 5.74 -19.63
N LYS A 202 -3.73 5.30 -19.25
CA LYS A 202 -3.06 4.10 -19.79
C LYS A 202 -2.02 3.57 -18.80
N HIS A 203 -1.48 2.38 -19.06
CA HIS A 203 -0.27 1.92 -18.38
C HIS A 203 0.97 2.61 -18.97
N HIS A 204 1.82 3.17 -18.11
CA HIS A 204 3.01 3.91 -18.52
C HIS A 204 4.28 3.08 -18.30
N SER A 205 4.99 2.73 -19.38
CA SER A 205 6.35 2.20 -19.29
C SER A 205 7.25 3.11 -18.46
N TYR A 206 8.38 2.61 -17.93
CA TYR A 206 9.31 3.45 -17.16
C TYR A 206 9.72 4.74 -17.89
N ARG A 207 9.91 4.68 -19.21
CA ARG A 207 10.21 5.86 -20.04
C ARG A 207 9.04 6.85 -20.10
N GLU A 208 7.82 6.37 -20.29
CA GLU A 208 6.63 7.20 -20.36
C GLU A 208 6.28 7.82 -19.01
N MET A 209 6.42 7.08 -17.91
CA MET A 209 6.25 7.59 -16.55
C MET A 209 7.17 8.80 -16.32
N ARG A 210 8.47 8.65 -16.63
CA ARG A 210 9.43 9.76 -16.50
C ARG A 210 9.08 10.95 -17.40
N HIS A 211 8.58 10.69 -18.60
CA HIS A 211 8.15 11.74 -19.51
C HIS A 211 6.95 12.50 -18.95
N LEU A 212 5.93 11.79 -18.45
CA LEU A 212 4.75 12.37 -17.83
C LEU A 212 5.12 13.23 -16.61
N MET A 213 5.95 12.70 -15.70
CA MET A 213 6.43 13.47 -14.55
C MET A 213 7.12 14.76 -15.00
N LYS A 214 7.98 14.67 -16.03
CA LYS A 214 8.66 15.84 -16.60
C LYS A 214 7.67 16.85 -17.18
N VAL A 215 6.64 16.40 -17.91
CA VAL A 215 5.58 17.27 -18.44
C VAL A 215 4.83 17.99 -17.31
N VAL A 216 4.47 17.29 -16.24
CA VAL A 216 3.82 17.91 -15.07
C VAL A 216 4.72 18.97 -14.43
N ASN A 217 6.03 18.68 -14.30
CA ASN A 217 6.99 19.64 -13.76
C ASN A 217 7.18 20.86 -14.68
N GLU A 218 7.11 20.69 -16.00
CA GLU A 218 7.18 21.80 -16.96
C GLU A 218 5.88 22.63 -16.98
N MET A 219 4.73 22.02 -16.69
CA MET A 219 3.45 22.72 -16.56
C MET A 219 3.34 23.54 -15.27
N CYS A 220 3.86 23.01 -14.15
CA CYS A 220 3.76 23.63 -12.84
C CYS A 220 5.13 23.79 -12.16
N PRO A 221 6.12 24.48 -12.77
CA PRO A 221 7.50 24.52 -12.28
C PRO A 221 7.64 25.24 -10.94
N ASN A 222 6.73 26.17 -10.63
CA ASN A 222 6.78 26.94 -9.38
C ASN A 222 6.35 26.13 -8.16
N ILE A 223 5.58 25.06 -8.36
CA ILE A 223 5.03 24.25 -7.26
C ILE A 223 5.48 22.80 -7.30
N THR A 224 6.38 22.42 -8.20
CA THR A 224 6.82 21.03 -8.35
C THR A 224 8.32 20.89 -8.46
N ARG A 225 8.83 19.76 -7.95
CA ARG A 225 10.23 19.39 -8.09
C ARG A 225 10.39 17.88 -8.19
N ILE A 226 10.99 17.41 -9.28
CA ILE A 226 11.37 16.01 -9.44
C ILE A 226 12.74 15.76 -8.82
N TYR A 227 12.86 14.69 -8.04
CA TYR A 227 14.13 14.24 -7.48
C TYR A 227 14.24 12.71 -7.48
N ASN A 228 15.45 12.22 -7.26
CA ASN A 228 15.75 10.79 -7.22
C ASN A 228 16.13 10.37 -5.81
N ILE A 229 15.53 9.28 -5.31
CA ILE A 229 15.82 8.78 -3.95
C ILE A 229 16.87 7.66 -3.92
N GLY A 230 17.14 7.03 -5.07
CA GLY A 230 18.04 5.89 -5.14
C GLY A 230 18.06 5.27 -6.53
N LYS A 231 18.48 4.01 -6.61
CA LYS A 231 18.38 3.22 -7.84
C LYS A 231 17.89 1.81 -7.52
N SER A 232 17.14 1.22 -8.44
CA SER A 232 16.81 -0.19 -8.43
C SER A 232 18.06 -1.04 -8.66
N HIS A 233 17.93 -2.34 -8.49
CA HIS A 233 19.01 -3.28 -8.80
C HIS A 233 19.55 -3.13 -10.23
N ASN A 234 18.68 -2.95 -11.22
CA ASN A 234 19.09 -2.77 -12.63
C ASN A 234 19.49 -1.32 -12.96
N GLY A 235 19.62 -0.45 -11.95
CA GLY A 235 20.11 0.92 -12.10
C GLY A 235 19.06 1.95 -12.51
N GLN A 236 17.78 1.57 -12.54
CA GLN A 236 16.68 2.51 -12.79
C GLN A 236 16.53 3.45 -11.59
N LYS A 237 16.37 4.74 -11.86
CA LYS A 237 16.21 5.75 -10.80
C LYS A 237 14.80 5.68 -10.20
N LEU A 238 14.72 5.78 -8.88
CA LEU A 238 13.46 5.86 -8.15
C LEU A 238 13.08 7.34 -8.05
N TYR A 239 12.24 7.80 -8.99
CA TYR A 239 11.83 9.20 -9.07
C TYR A 239 10.63 9.49 -8.17
N ALA A 240 10.75 10.53 -7.36
CA ALA A 240 9.65 11.15 -6.65
C ALA A 240 9.38 12.55 -7.22
N ILE A 241 8.14 13.01 -7.13
CA ILE A 241 7.76 14.40 -7.37
C ILE A 241 7.30 15.03 -6.05
N GLU A 242 7.88 16.17 -5.73
CA GLU A 242 7.47 17.06 -4.67
C GLU A 242 6.46 18.06 -5.21
N ILE A 243 5.40 18.34 -4.46
CA ILE A 243 4.38 19.35 -4.75
C ILE A 243 4.15 20.20 -3.49
N SER A 244 4.47 21.49 -3.56
CA SER A 244 4.38 22.50 -2.49
C SER A 244 4.50 23.88 -3.13
N ASP A 245 4.03 24.95 -2.48
CA ASP A 245 4.29 26.32 -2.93
C ASP A 245 5.75 26.77 -2.78
N ASN A 246 6.56 26.07 -1.98
CA ASN A 246 8.01 26.28 -1.87
C ASN A 246 8.82 24.98 -2.08
N PRO A 247 8.85 24.42 -3.31
CA PRO A 247 9.44 23.12 -3.55
C PRO A 247 10.96 23.13 -3.36
N GLY A 248 11.41 22.32 -2.43
CA GLY A 248 12.79 21.93 -2.21
C GLY A 248 13.34 22.25 -0.84
N GLU A 249 12.63 23.08 -0.08
CA GLU A 249 12.94 23.47 1.30
C GLU A 249 11.81 23.01 2.22
N HIS A 250 12.12 22.74 3.49
CA HIS A 250 11.10 22.48 4.50
C HIS A 250 10.71 23.81 5.14
N GLU A 251 9.42 24.12 5.19
CA GLU A 251 8.91 25.31 5.87
C GLU A 251 8.50 24.96 7.30
N SER A 252 9.08 25.66 8.27
CA SER A 252 8.78 25.49 9.69
C SER A 252 7.26 25.54 9.97
N GLY A 253 6.70 24.43 10.46
CA GLY A 253 5.27 24.30 10.79
C GLY A 253 4.36 23.83 9.64
N GLU A 254 4.90 23.63 8.44
CA GLU A 254 4.26 22.96 7.32
C GLU A 254 4.48 21.44 7.42
N PRO A 255 3.43 20.60 7.53
CA PRO A 255 3.60 19.16 7.56
C PRO A 255 4.04 18.59 6.21
N GLU A 256 4.96 17.63 6.24
CA GLU A 256 5.28 16.80 5.08
C GLU A 256 4.30 15.61 4.96
N PHE A 257 3.89 15.26 3.75
CA PHE A 257 3.04 14.11 3.47
C PHE A 257 3.64 13.25 2.36
N ARG A 258 3.46 11.93 2.42
CA ARG A 258 3.96 11.03 1.37
C ARG A 258 2.95 9.99 0.89
N TYR A 259 2.92 9.79 -0.42
CA TYR A 259 2.36 8.59 -1.04
C TYR A 259 3.43 7.79 -1.76
N THR A 260 3.41 6.48 -1.57
CA THR A 260 4.25 5.54 -2.32
C THR A 260 3.40 4.50 -3.04
N ALA A 261 3.91 3.96 -4.15
CA ALA A 261 3.25 2.88 -4.88
C ALA A 261 4.28 1.98 -5.58
N GLY A 262 3.80 0.81 -6.00
CA GLY A 262 4.59 -0.12 -6.80
C GLY A 262 5.79 -0.70 -6.06
N SER A 263 5.66 -0.97 -4.75
CA SER A 263 6.61 -1.85 -4.02
C SER A 263 6.58 -3.26 -4.61
N HIS A 264 5.39 -3.72 -4.99
CA HIS A 264 5.19 -4.85 -5.89
C HIS A 264 5.05 -4.34 -7.32
N GLY A 265 5.91 -4.78 -8.23
CA GLY A 265 5.95 -4.24 -9.60
C GLY A 265 4.70 -4.57 -10.42
N ASN A 266 4.04 -5.69 -10.14
CA ASN A 266 2.78 -6.09 -10.80
C ASN A 266 1.53 -5.44 -10.20
N GLU A 267 1.62 -4.73 -9.08
CA GLU A 267 0.50 -3.98 -8.50
C GLU A 267 0.43 -2.57 -9.11
N VAL A 268 0.10 -2.53 -10.39
CA VAL A 268 0.27 -1.35 -11.27
C VAL A 268 -0.66 -0.19 -10.92
N LEU A 269 -1.84 -0.47 -10.37
CA LEU A 269 -2.87 0.56 -10.21
C LEU A 269 -2.42 1.73 -9.35
N GLY A 270 -1.75 1.48 -8.22
CA GLY A 270 -1.22 2.52 -7.35
C GLY A 270 -0.25 3.46 -8.08
N ARG A 271 0.61 2.90 -8.95
CA ARG A 271 1.54 3.67 -9.79
C ARG A 271 0.79 4.65 -10.69
N GLU A 272 -0.22 4.16 -11.41
CA GLU A 272 -0.99 4.99 -12.34
C GLU A 272 -1.83 6.04 -11.60
N LEU A 273 -2.41 5.70 -10.44
CA LEU A 273 -3.14 6.65 -9.60
C LEU A 273 -2.26 7.82 -9.15
N LEU A 274 -0.99 7.57 -8.79
CA LEU A 274 -0.07 8.65 -8.43
C LEU A 274 0.32 9.53 -9.63
N LEU A 275 0.45 8.95 -10.83
CA LEU A 275 0.68 9.71 -12.08
C LEU A 275 -0.52 10.56 -12.49
N LEU A 276 -1.73 10.06 -12.25
CA LEU A 276 -2.97 10.81 -12.47
C LEU A 276 -3.14 11.91 -11.41
N LEU A 277 -2.84 11.61 -10.14
CA LEU A 277 -2.92 12.57 -9.04
C LEU A 277 -1.99 13.77 -9.27
N MET A 278 -0.74 13.56 -9.68
CA MET A 278 0.18 14.68 -9.95
C MET A 278 -0.28 15.55 -11.12
N GLN A 279 -0.86 14.97 -12.18
CA GLN A 279 -1.45 15.73 -13.28
C GLN A 279 -2.67 16.53 -12.81
N PHE A 280 -3.55 15.88 -12.05
CA PHE A 280 -4.76 16.48 -11.50
C PHE A 280 -4.42 17.67 -10.60
N MET A 281 -3.51 17.50 -9.64
CA MET A 281 -3.11 18.57 -8.74
C MET A 281 -2.54 19.78 -9.48
N CYS A 282 -1.67 19.57 -10.47
CA CYS A 282 -1.15 20.68 -11.29
C CYS A 282 -2.26 21.39 -12.08
N LYS A 283 -3.15 20.65 -12.76
CA LYS A 283 -4.25 21.25 -13.55
C LYS A 283 -5.25 22.02 -12.69
N GLU A 284 -5.62 21.47 -11.54
CA GLU A 284 -6.55 22.11 -10.61
C GLU A 284 -5.93 23.31 -9.90
N TYR A 285 -4.63 23.27 -9.60
CA TYR A 285 -3.90 24.42 -9.08
C TYR A 285 -3.92 25.58 -10.08
N LEU A 286 -3.59 25.32 -11.36
CA LEU A 286 -3.65 26.32 -12.43
C LEU A 286 -5.07 26.86 -12.67
N SER A 287 -6.08 26.02 -12.43
CA SER A 287 -7.50 26.40 -12.55
C SER A 287 -8.01 27.19 -11.33
N GLY A 288 -7.21 27.35 -10.28
CA GLY A 288 -7.57 28.08 -9.08
C GLY A 288 -8.52 27.32 -8.14
N ASN A 289 -8.50 25.99 -8.15
CA ASN A 289 -9.32 25.17 -7.25
C ASN A 289 -8.94 25.45 -5.77
N PRO A 290 -9.84 26.00 -4.93
CA PRO A 290 -9.51 26.41 -3.56
C PRO A 290 -9.00 25.25 -2.69
N ARG A 291 -9.50 24.03 -2.91
CA ARG A 291 -9.11 22.84 -2.16
C ARG A 291 -7.66 22.47 -2.45
N ILE A 292 -7.27 22.49 -3.72
CA ILE A 292 -5.91 22.14 -4.15
C ILE A 292 -4.93 23.26 -3.83
N LEU A 293 -5.32 24.53 -4.01
CA LEU A 293 -4.51 25.68 -3.59
C LEU A 293 -4.16 25.58 -2.09
N ARG A 294 -5.16 25.29 -1.25
CA ARG A 294 -4.93 25.12 0.19
C ARG A 294 -4.01 23.94 0.50
N LEU A 295 -4.22 22.79 -0.15
CA LEU A 295 -3.38 21.61 0.06
C LEU A 295 -1.92 21.89 -0.30
N VAL A 296 -1.67 22.54 -1.45
CA VAL A 296 -0.32 22.87 -1.93
C VAL A 296 0.37 23.92 -1.07
N ASN A 297 -0.37 24.92 -0.55
CA ASN A 297 0.19 25.99 0.27
C ASN A 297 0.35 25.63 1.76
N GLU A 298 -0.33 24.60 2.23
CA GLU A 298 -0.29 24.19 3.64
C GLU A 298 0.45 22.86 3.83
N THR A 299 0.84 22.17 2.76
CA THR A 299 1.38 20.80 2.83
C THR A 299 2.48 20.58 1.80
N ARG A 300 3.58 19.98 2.28
CA ARG A 300 4.65 19.51 1.41
C ARG A 300 4.43 18.06 1.01
N ILE A 301 4.00 17.84 -0.23
CA ILE A 301 3.51 16.54 -0.71
C ILE A 301 4.61 15.84 -1.51
N HIS A 302 4.89 14.57 -1.19
CA HIS A 302 5.85 13.74 -1.92
C HIS A 302 5.17 12.50 -2.51
N LEU A 303 5.22 12.34 -3.84
CA LEU A 303 4.63 11.21 -4.55
C LEU A 303 5.73 10.35 -5.20
N LEU A 304 5.81 9.08 -4.81
CA LEU A 304 6.74 8.08 -5.36
C LEU A 304 5.94 6.99 -6.11
N PRO A 305 5.73 7.14 -7.43
CA PRO A 305 4.87 6.25 -8.21
C PRO A 305 5.40 4.82 -8.39
N SER A 306 6.71 4.58 -8.28
CA SER A 306 7.27 3.26 -8.52
C SER A 306 8.53 3.01 -7.69
N ILE A 307 8.36 2.21 -6.64
CA ILE A 307 9.46 1.70 -5.81
C ILE A 307 10.24 0.59 -6.53
N ASN A 308 9.54 -0.33 -7.21
CA ASN A 308 10.09 -1.49 -7.91
C ASN A 308 9.89 -1.37 -9.43
N PRO A 309 10.61 -0.46 -10.12
CA PRO A 309 10.50 -0.30 -11.57
C PRO A 309 10.99 -1.54 -12.33
N ASP A 310 11.95 -2.30 -11.78
CA ASP A 310 12.48 -3.53 -12.39
C ASP A 310 11.43 -4.65 -12.44
N GLY A 311 10.67 -4.82 -11.35
CA GLY A 311 9.53 -5.73 -11.32
C GLY A 311 8.41 -5.28 -12.25
N TYR A 312 8.13 -3.97 -12.30
CA TYR A 312 7.11 -3.42 -13.18
C TYR A 312 7.41 -3.68 -14.65
N ASP A 313 8.64 -3.46 -15.13
CA ASP A 313 8.96 -3.68 -16.54
C ASP A 313 8.69 -5.13 -16.97
N LYS A 314 9.00 -6.12 -16.10
CA LYS A 314 8.68 -7.54 -16.36
C LYS A 314 7.17 -7.77 -16.49
N ALA A 315 6.37 -7.19 -15.61
CA ALA A 315 4.92 -7.32 -15.64
C ALA A 315 4.30 -6.58 -16.84
N PHE A 316 4.81 -5.38 -17.14
CA PHE A 316 4.37 -4.56 -18.26
C PHE A 316 4.64 -5.23 -19.61
N GLU A 317 5.81 -5.85 -19.79
CA GLU A 317 6.15 -6.58 -21.01
C GLU A 317 5.28 -7.85 -21.20
N ALA A 318 4.91 -8.51 -20.11
CA ALA A 318 4.07 -9.71 -20.17
C ALA A 318 2.59 -9.39 -20.42
N GLY A 319 2.09 -8.25 -19.91
CA GLY A 319 0.67 -7.90 -19.92
C GLY A 319 -0.04 -8.32 -18.63
N SER A 320 -1.17 -7.67 -18.34
CA SER A 320 -1.90 -7.81 -17.07
C SER A 320 -2.33 -9.26 -16.81
N GLU A 321 -2.79 -9.94 -17.86
CA GLU A 321 -3.40 -11.27 -17.83
C GLU A 321 -2.35 -12.37 -17.64
N LEU A 322 -1.11 -12.10 -18.07
CA LEU A 322 -0.01 -13.07 -18.04
C LEU A 322 0.93 -12.86 -16.85
N SER A 323 0.92 -11.66 -16.26
CA SER A 323 1.74 -11.36 -15.09
C SER A 323 1.30 -12.16 -13.86
N GLY A 324 -0.01 -12.32 -13.70
CA GLY A 324 -0.58 -12.99 -12.52
C GLY A 324 -0.05 -12.39 -11.20
N TRP A 325 0.02 -13.24 -10.18
CA TRP A 325 0.41 -12.83 -8.82
C TRP A 325 1.91 -12.67 -8.59
N SER A 326 2.73 -13.33 -9.40
CA SER A 326 4.14 -13.57 -9.10
C SER A 326 5.09 -12.82 -10.02
N LEU A 327 4.79 -12.72 -11.32
CA LEU A 327 5.71 -12.12 -12.28
C LEU A 327 5.79 -10.61 -12.03
N GLY A 328 6.98 -10.14 -11.68
CA GLY A 328 7.22 -8.72 -11.40
C GLY A 328 6.84 -8.27 -9.99
N ARG A 329 6.35 -9.16 -9.12
CA ARG A 329 6.04 -8.81 -7.71
C ARG A 329 7.29 -8.45 -6.93
N TRP A 330 8.25 -9.37 -6.87
CA TRP A 330 9.48 -9.20 -6.08
C TRP A 330 10.51 -8.30 -6.77
N SER A 331 11.46 -7.80 -5.98
CA SER A 331 12.68 -7.17 -6.48
C SER A 331 13.48 -8.11 -7.39
N GLN A 332 14.47 -7.56 -8.09
CA GLN A 332 15.33 -8.34 -8.99
C GLN A 332 16.06 -9.51 -8.29
N ILE A 333 16.32 -9.40 -6.98
CA ILE A 333 16.97 -10.45 -6.17
C ILE A 333 15.97 -11.40 -5.50
N GLY A 334 14.68 -11.33 -5.83
CA GLY A 334 13.65 -12.23 -5.30
C GLY A 334 13.14 -11.87 -3.90
N VAL A 335 13.38 -10.64 -3.45
CA VAL A 335 12.95 -10.15 -2.12
C VAL A 335 11.69 -9.29 -2.26
N ASP A 336 10.75 -9.46 -1.34
CA ASP A 336 9.54 -8.62 -1.23
C ASP A 336 9.91 -7.30 -0.55
N ILE A 337 9.88 -6.20 -1.30
CA ILE A 337 10.31 -4.89 -0.80
C ILE A 337 9.41 -4.39 0.33
N HIS A 338 8.10 -4.68 0.29
CA HIS A 338 7.17 -4.22 1.31
C HIS A 338 7.43 -4.89 2.67
N HIS A 339 7.99 -6.11 2.65
CA HIS A 339 8.31 -6.92 3.82
C HIS A 339 9.83 -7.07 4.10
N ASN A 340 10.66 -6.20 3.52
CA ASN A 340 12.12 -6.26 3.66
C ASN A 340 12.71 -5.22 4.61
N PHE A 341 11.87 -4.48 5.34
CA PHE A 341 12.30 -3.54 6.38
C PHE A 341 12.79 -4.29 7.63
N PRO A 342 13.59 -3.67 8.51
CA PRO A 342 14.02 -4.33 9.73
C PRO A 342 12.80 -4.60 10.62
N ASP A 343 12.71 -5.80 11.19
CA ASP A 343 11.66 -6.18 12.15
C ASP A 343 11.88 -5.47 13.49
N LEU A 344 11.34 -4.26 13.61
CA LEU A 344 11.45 -3.44 14.81
C LEU A 344 10.43 -3.85 15.89
N ASN A 345 9.37 -4.57 15.51
CA ASN A 345 8.37 -5.08 16.44
C ASN A 345 9.00 -6.04 17.46
N SER A 346 9.83 -6.99 17.00
CA SER A 346 10.57 -7.92 17.88
C SER A 346 11.35 -7.14 18.94
N ILE A 347 12.09 -6.11 18.50
CA ILE A 347 13.00 -5.34 19.34
C ILE A 347 12.21 -4.55 20.38
N LEU A 348 11.13 -3.90 19.97
CA LEU A 348 10.28 -3.14 20.88
C LEU A 348 9.63 -4.05 21.92
N TRP A 349 9.00 -5.14 21.50
CA TRP A 349 8.29 -6.03 22.42
C TRP A 349 9.23 -6.76 23.38
N GLU A 350 10.41 -7.17 22.94
CA GLU A 350 11.44 -7.71 23.83
C GLU A 350 11.89 -6.68 24.88
N ALA A 351 12.02 -5.41 24.48
CA ALA A 351 12.35 -4.32 25.40
C ALA A 351 11.22 -4.03 26.40
N GLU A 352 9.95 -4.13 25.97
CA GLU A 352 8.77 -4.02 26.85
C GLU A 352 8.76 -5.12 27.90
N GLU A 353 8.92 -6.38 27.49
CA GLU A 353 8.97 -7.55 28.38
C GLU A 353 10.08 -7.44 29.42
N LYS A 354 11.26 -6.96 28.99
CA LYS A 354 12.42 -6.73 29.87
C LYS A 354 12.33 -5.44 30.69
N LYS A 355 11.23 -4.67 30.58
CA LYS A 355 11.01 -3.38 31.25
C LYS A 355 12.14 -2.38 31.00
N TRP A 356 12.64 -2.36 29.76
CA TRP A 356 13.71 -1.47 29.32
C TRP A 356 13.21 -0.09 28.91
N ILE A 357 11.91 0.10 28.71
CA ILE A 357 11.32 1.39 28.32
C ILE A 357 10.85 2.16 29.57
N PRO A 358 11.17 3.46 29.73
CA PRO A 358 12.01 4.31 28.86
C PRO A 358 13.51 4.31 29.25
N LYS A 359 13.94 3.45 30.17
CA LYS A 359 15.25 3.54 30.85
C LYS A 359 16.47 3.24 29.97
N LYS A 360 16.36 2.26 29.08
CA LYS A 360 17.41 1.78 28.17
C LYS A 360 17.05 1.97 26.71
N MET A 361 15.77 2.09 26.40
CA MET A 361 15.23 2.21 25.06
C MET A 361 13.97 3.08 25.08
N GLN A 362 13.68 3.78 23.99
CA GLN A 362 12.47 4.58 23.83
C GLN A 362 11.35 3.77 23.15
N ASN A 363 10.09 4.19 23.33
CA ASN A 363 8.89 3.62 22.69
C ASN A 363 8.67 4.11 21.23
N HIS A 364 9.64 4.84 20.69
CA HIS A 364 9.62 5.49 19.39
C HIS A 364 11.05 5.58 18.86
N HIS A 365 11.20 5.73 17.54
CA HIS A 365 12.51 5.80 16.87
C HIS A 365 13.41 4.63 17.28
N VAL A 366 12.85 3.43 17.23
CA VAL A 366 13.55 2.17 17.53
C VAL A 366 14.76 2.06 16.60
N PRO A 367 15.99 1.94 17.12
CA PRO A 367 17.18 2.00 16.28
C PRO A 367 17.24 0.81 15.31
N ILE A 368 17.66 1.08 14.07
CA ILE A 368 17.90 0.03 13.08
C ILE A 368 19.07 -0.84 13.57
N PRO A 369 18.92 -2.18 13.60
CA PRO A 369 19.98 -3.07 14.03
C PRO A 369 21.24 -2.96 13.17
N GLN A 370 22.41 -3.03 13.81
CA GLN A 370 23.70 -2.95 13.09
C GLN A 370 23.85 -4.05 12.03
N TRP A 371 23.29 -5.24 12.27
CA TRP A 371 23.32 -6.33 11.28
C TRP A 371 22.56 -5.98 10.00
N TYR A 372 21.48 -5.19 10.09
CA TYR A 372 20.66 -4.79 8.93
C TYR A 372 21.40 -3.77 8.03
N GLN A 373 22.25 -2.96 8.66
CA GLN A 373 23.12 -1.99 7.96
C GLN A 373 24.32 -2.65 7.29
N SER A 374 24.62 -3.92 7.59
CA SER A 374 25.70 -4.66 6.95
C SER A 374 25.46 -4.80 5.44
N GLN A 375 26.55 -4.74 4.66
CA GLN A 375 26.53 -5.01 3.23
C GLN A 375 26.12 -6.47 2.92
N ASN A 376 26.33 -7.38 3.87
CA ASN A 376 25.98 -8.80 3.72
C ASN A 376 24.51 -9.09 4.06
N ALA A 377 23.75 -8.11 4.56
CA ALA A 377 22.33 -8.31 4.85
C ALA A 377 21.52 -8.36 3.54
N THR A 378 20.59 -9.32 3.46
CA THR A 378 19.65 -9.48 2.34
C THR A 378 18.61 -8.36 2.36
N VAL A 379 19.01 -7.17 1.89
CA VAL A 379 18.16 -5.99 1.79
C VAL A 379 18.24 -5.44 0.37
N ALA A 380 17.08 -5.31 -0.28
CA ALA A 380 16.97 -4.79 -1.64
C ALA A 380 17.48 -3.35 -1.73
N ALA A 381 18.02 -2.96 -2.88
CA ALA A 381 18.56 -1.62 -3.10
C ALA A 381 17.47 -0.54 -2.94
N GLU A 382 16.27 -0.89 -3.37
CA GLU A 382 15.03 -0.12 -3.26
C GLU A 382 14.67 0.11 -1.79
N THR A 383 14.71 -0.93 -0.96
CA THR A 383 14.43 -0.84 0.49
C THR A 383 15.44 0.07 1.19
N ARG A 384 16.73 -0.04 0.87
CA ARG A 384 17.75 0.86 1.44
C ARG A 384 17.52 2.32 1.06
N ALA A 385 17.14 2.58 -0.19
CA ALA A 385 16.80 3.92 -0.67
C ALA A 385 15.55 4.47 0.06
N LEU A 386 14.53 3.64 0.28
CA LEU A 386 13.34 4.01 1.03
C LEU A 386 13.65 4.33 2.49
N VAL A 387 14.43 3.50 3.19
CA VAL A 387 14.84 3.76 4.58
C VAL A 387 15.50 5.13 4.71
N THR A 388 16.51 5.42 3.88
CA THR A 388 17.19 6.72 3.88
C THR A 388 16.25 7.87 3.52
N TRP A 389 15.32 7.64 2.61
CA TRP A 389 14.32 8.65 2.22
C TRP A 389 13.32 8.94 3.35
N MET A 390 12.83 7.92 4.05
CA MET A 390 11.92 8.03 5.19
C MET A 390 12.57 8.66 6.42
N GLU A 391 13.88 8.47 6.63
CA GLU A 391 14.63 9.18 7.67
C GLU A 391 14.81 10.67 7.34
N LYS A 392 14.89 11.00 6.04
CA LYS A 392 15.07 12.36 5.55
C LYS A 392 13.76 13.16 5.54
N ILE A 393 12.68 12.55 5.07
CA ILE A 393 11.34 13.16 4.98
C ILE A 393 10.58 12.85 6.26
N ARG A 394 10.40 13.86 7.11
CA ARG A 394 9.80 13.71 8.45
C ARG A 394 8.28 13.88 8.37
N SER A 395 7.64 13.13 7.47
CA SER A 395 6.19 13.17 7.27
C SER A 395 5.44 12.61 8.49
N PRO A 396 4.45 13.33 9.06
CA PRO A 396 3.59 12.78 10.12
C PRO A 396 2.61 11.72 9.60
N LEU A 397 2.25 11.78 8.31
CA LEU A 397 1.30 10.87 7.67
C LEU A 397 1.84 10.39 6.33
N GLY A 398 1.66 9.10 6.06
CA GLY A 398 2.00 8.47 4.80
C GLY A 398 0.98 7.42 4.38
N GLY A 399 0.93 7.12 3.10
CA GLY A 399 0.16 6.00 2.56
C GLY A 399 0.94 5.24 1.50
N ASN A 400 0.70 3.94 1.39
CA ASN A 400 1.19 3.14 0.27
C ASN A 400 0.04 2.46 -0.46
N LEU A 401 0.06 2.57 -1.79
CA LEU A 401 -0.97 2.00 -2.66
C LEU A 401 -0.54 0.62 -3.14
N GLN A 402 -1.37 -0.38 -2.85
CA GLN A 402 -1.20 -1.78 -3.22
C GLN A 402 -2.37 -2.28 -4.08
N GLY A 403 -2.20 -3.46 -4.65
CA GLY A 403 -3.21 -4.14 -5.47
C GLY A 403 -3.51 -5.56 -4.98
N GLY A 404 -4.61 -6.12 -5.48
CA GLY A 404 -5.00 -7.51 -5.21
C GLY A 404 -6.17 -7.66 -4.24
N GLU A 405 -6.56 -6.63 -3.51
CA GLU A 405 -7.78 -6.61 -2.70
C GLU A 405 -8.43 -5.22 -2.72
N LEU A 406 -9.55 -5.06 -2.00
CA LEU A 406 -10.21 -3.77 -1.81
C LEU A 406 -10.46 -3.51 -0.32
N VAL A 407 -9.46 -2.93 0.36
CA VAL A 407 -9.42 -2.71 1.81
C VAL A 407 -8.33 -1.71 2.19
N VAL A 408 -8.47 -1.03 3.34
CA VAL A 408 -7.38 -0.25 3.94
C VAL A 408 -6.83 -0.99 5.16
N THR A 409 -5.54 -1.30 5.16
CA THR A 409 -4.86 -1.95 6.28
C THR A 409 -4.08 -0.95 7.13
N PHE A 410 -4.02 -1.21 8.43
CA PHE A 410 -3.29 -0.38 9.37
C PHE A 410 -2.50 -1.21 10.40
N PRO A 411 -1.38 -0.65 10.92
CA PRO A 411 -0.53 -1.31 11.91
C PRO A 411 -1.23 -1.86 13.16
N TYR A 412 -0.63 -2.83 13.86
CA TYR A 412 0.58 -3.55 13.42
C TYR A 412 0.27 -4.61 12.37
N ASP A 413 1.22 -4.82 11.45
CA ASP A 413 1.14 -5.90 10.45
C ASP A 413 1.64 -7.24 11.01
N ARG A 414 2.45 -7.21 12.07
CA ARG A 414 2.94 -8.43 12.73
C ARG A 414 2.11 -8.82 13.95
N THR A 415 1.82 -10.12 14.08
CA THR A 415 1.20 -10.69 15.28
C THR A 415 2.15 -10.64 16.48
N ARG A 416 1.61 -10.26 17.64
CA ARG A 416 2.38 -10.21 18.89
C ARG A 416 2.68 -11.62 19.43
N THR A 417 1.72 -12.54 19.32
CA THR A 417 1.91 -13.91 19.77
C THR A 417 2.70 -14.72 18.74
N GLN A 418 3.82 -15.30 19.18
CA GLN A 418 4.69 -16.10 18.31
C GLN A 418 3.95 -17.35 17.77
N GLY A 419 4.08 -17.60 16.47
CA GLY A 419 3.48 -18.76 15.79
C GLY A 419 2.00 -18.60 15.44
N VAL A 420 1.39 -17.45 15.75
CA VAL A 420 0.00 -17.16 15.38
C VAL A 420 -0.04 -16.45 14.04
N ALA A 421 -0.77 -17.02 13.07
CA ALA A 421 -0.86 -16.50 11.70
C ALA A 421 -1.77 -15.27 11.57
N ARG A 422 -2.80 -15.17 12.41
CA ARG A 422 -3.80 -14.09 12.41
C ARG A 422 -4.20 -13.73 13.83
N GLN A 423 -4.00 -12.48 14.22
CA GLN A 423 -4.39 -11.95 15.53
C GLN A 423 -4.40 -10.43 15.49
N GLN A 424 -5.50 -9.83 15.95
CA GLN A 424 -5.56 -8.39 16.10
C GLN A 424 -4.44 -7.90 17.04
N THR A 425 -3.56 -7.06 16.51
CA THR A 425 -2.39 -6.54 17.23
C THR A 425 -2.39 -5.02 17.16
N PRO A 426 -3.11 -4.34 18.08
CA PRO A 426 -3.28 -2.89 18.03
C PRO A 426 -2.00 -2.13 18.40
N THR A 427 -1.82 -0.94 17.81
CA THR A 427 -0.79 0.01 18.26
C THR A 427 -1.27 0.83 19.45
N PRO A 428 -0.38 1.55 20.16
CA PRO A 428 -0.79 2.57 21.14
C PRO A 428 -1.74 3.63 20.55
N ASP A 429 -1.66 3.89 19.24
CA ASP A 429 -2.46 4.85 18.50
C ASP A 429 -3.57 4.19 17.66
N ASP A 430 -4.04 2.99 18.02
CA ASP A 430 -5.04 2.22 17.25
C ASP A 430 -6.29 3.03 16.89
N HIS A 431 -6.76 3.87 17.81
CA HIS A 431 -7.91 4.76 17.60
C HIS A 431 -7.67 5.83 16.51
N VAL A 432 -6.44 6.31 16.35
CA VAL A 432 -6.07 7.24 15.27
C VAL A 432 -5.94 6.47 13.96
N PHE A 433 -5.30 5.31 13.96
CA PHE A 433 -5.18 4.47 12.76
C PHE A 433 -6.53 4.04 12.20
N ARG A 434 -7.46 3.61 13.05
CA ARG A 434 -8.84 3.29 12.63
C ARG A 434 -9.54 4.50 12.00
N TRP A 435 -9.38 5.69 12.57
CA TRP A 435 -9.93 6.91 11.99
C TRP A 435 -9.33 7.19 10.62
N LEU A 436 -8.00 7.14 10.49
CA LEU A 436 -7.30 7.38 9.24
C LEU A 436 -7.72 6.38 8.16
N ALA A 437 -7.77 5.08 8.50
CA ALA A 437 -8.22 4.02 7.61
C ALA A 437 -9.66 4.24 7.14
N PHE A 438 -10.56 4.51 8.09
CA PHE A 438 -11.97 4.76 7.79
C PHE A 438 -12.18 6.03 6.96
N SER A 439 -11.37 7.08 7.15
CA SER A 439 -11.48 8.31 6.35
C SER A 439 -11.27 8.06 4.85
N TYR A 440 -10.37 7.14 4.51
CA TYR A 440 -10.17 6.69 3.14
C TYR A 440 -11.31 5.77 2.69
N ALA A 441 -11.56 4.69 3.45
CA ALA A 441 -12.51 3.64 3.09
C ALA A 441 -13.95 4.18 2.92
N SER A 442 -14.42 5.03 3.84
CA SER A 442 -15.77 5.62 3.78
C SER A 442 -15.96 6.63 2.64
N THR A 443 -14.87 7.25 2.16
CA THR A 443 -14.91 8.14 0.99
C THR A 443 -14.89 7.33 -0.32
N HIS A 444 -14.41 6.09 -0.27
CA HIS A 444 -14.31 5.23 -1.43
C HIS A 444 -15.64 4.52 -1.69
N ARG A 445 -16.21 4.71 -2.88
CA ARG A 445 -17.57 4.29 -3.23
C ARG A 445 -17.87 2.82 -2.94
N LEU A 446 -16.93 1.91 -3.24
CA LEU A 446 -17.15 0.47 -3.11
C LEU A 446 -16.51 -0.17 -1.87
N MET A 447 -15.62 0.51 -1.11
CA MET A 447 -14.89 -0.19 -0.03
C MET A 447 -15.82 -0.59 1.12
N THR A 448 -16.82 0.25 1.40
CA THR A 448 -17.84 0.08 2.45
C THR A 448 -19.17 -0.46 1.91
N ASP A 449 -19.26 -0.76 0.61
CA ASP A 449 -20.51 -1.24 0.01
C ASP A 449 -20.72 -2.73 0.31
N ALA A 450 -21.67 -3.02 1.19
CA ALA A 450 -22.03 -4.38 1.58
C ALA A 450 -22.65 -5.22 0.45
N SER A 451 -23.08 -4.59 -0.66
CA SER A 451 -23.62 -5.27 -1.83
C SER A 451 -22.55 -5.66 -2.86
N ARG A 452 -21.30 -5.22 -2.66
CA ARG A 452 -20.20 -5.51 -3.59
C ARG A 452 -19.88 -7.00 -3.63
N ARG A 453 -19.39 -7.45 -4.79
CA ARG A 453 -18.80 -8.79 -4.92
C ARG A 453 -17.44 -8.84 -4.21
N VAL A 454 -17.21 -9.90 -3.43
CA VAL A 454 -15.91 -10.20 -2.83
C VAL A 454 -14.87 -10.49 -3.93
N CYS A 455 -13.66 -9.97 -3.77
CA CYS A 455 -12.57 -10.17 -4.74
C CYS A 455 -12.11 -11.64 -4.73
N HIS A 456 -11.61 -12.11 -3.58
CA HIS A 456 -11.09 -13.45 -3.43
C HIS A 456 -11.83 -14.27 -2.38
N THR A 457 -11.65 -13.95 -1.09
CA THR A 457 -12.13 -14.81 0.02
C THR A 457 -12.76 -14.05 1.16
N GLU A 458 -12.31 -12.82 1.44
CA GLU A 458 -12.73 -12.05 2.62
C GLU A 458 -13.59 -10.85 2.25
N ASP A 459 -14.68 -10.66 3.00
CA ASP A 459 -15.61 -9.56 2.80
C ASP A 459 -15.30 -8.41 3.78
N PHE A 460 -14.35 -7.57 3.39
CA PHE A 460 -13.92 -6.42 4.19
C PHE A 460 -15.00 -5.33 4.33
N ALA A 461 -16.08 -5.35 3.53
CA ALA A 461 -17.16 -4.38 3.70
C ALA A 461 -17.88 -4.55 5.05
N LYS A 462 -17.82 -5.75 5.64
CA LYS A 462 -18.34 -6.04 6.99
C LYS A 462 -17.56 -5.36 8.10
N GLU A 463 -16.31 -4.96 7.83
CA GLU A 463 -15.42 -4.25 8.75
C GLU A 463 -15.16 -2.81 8.27
N ASP A 464 -16.19 -2.20 7.67
CA ASP A 464 -16.16 -0.83 7.16
C ASP A 464 -15.04 -0.57 6.14
N GLY A 465 -14.62 -1.61 5.40
CA GLY A 465 -13.55 -1.53 4.41
C GLY A 465 -12.16 -1.37 5.02
N THR A 466 -11.98 -1.71 6.29
CA THR A 466 -10.70 -1.57 7.01
C THR A 466 -10.33 -2.86 7.75
N ILE A 467 -9.04 -3.09 7.98
CA ILE A 467 -8.57 -4.23 8.79
C ILE A 467 -7.21 -3.95 9.44
N ASN A 468 -6.99 -4.48 10.65
CA ASN A 468 -5.65 -4.49 11.25
C ASN A 468 -4.76 -5.50 10.50
N GLY A 469 -3.55 -5.10 10.10
CA GLY A 469 -2.69 -5.92 9.24
C GLY A 469 -2.43 -7.33 9.79
N ALA A 470 -2.06 -7.44 11.06
CA ALA A 470 -1.83 -8.71 11.74
C ALA A 470 -3.09 -9.59 11.89
N SER A 471 -4.28 -8.98 11.85
CA SER A 471 -5.56 -9.70 11.83
C SER A 471 -5.82 -10.35 10.48
N TRP A 472 -5.39 -9.71 9.40
CA TRP A 472 -5.52 -10.24 8.05
C TRP A 472 -4.47 -11.33 7.75
N HIS A 473 -3.20 -11.00 7.93
CA HIS A 473 -2.08 -11.92 7.86
C HIS A 473 -0.85 -11.34 8.57
N THR A 474 -0.17 -12.15 9.38
CA THR A 474 1.06 -11.71 10.05
C THR A 474 2.19 -11.47 9.04
N ALA A 475 2.80 -10.29 9.08
CA ALA A 475 3.95 -9.96 8.26
C ALA A 475 5.01 -9.18 9.06
N ALA A 476 6.20 -9.75 9.19
CA ALA A 476 7.32 -9.07 9.84
C ALA A 476 8.10 -8.21 8.85
N GLY A 477 8.72 -7.13 9.35
CA GLY A 477 9.52 -6.24 8.50
C GLY A 477 8.69 -5.46 7.48
N SER A 478 7.44 -5.14 7.81
CA SER A 478 6.58 -4.35 6.93
C SER A 478 7.00 -2.88 6.90
N MET A 479 6.72 -2.22 5.78
CA MET A 479 6.96 -0.79 5.60
C MET A 479 6.11 0.07 6.56
N ASN A 480 4.89 -0.36 6.89
CA ASN A 480 3.99 0.36 7.80
C ASN A 480 4.54 0.35 9.23
N ASP A 481 4.90 -0.85 9.72
CA ASP A 481 5.43 -1.03 11.07
C ASP A 481 6.78 -0.32 11.21
N PHE A 482 7.64 -0.37 10.19
CA PHE A 482 8.89 0.40 10.18
C PHE A 482 8.65 1.91 10.26
N SER A 483 7.73 2.44 9.45
CA SER A 483 7.41 3.87 9.44
C SER A 483 6.97 4.35 10.82
N TYR A 484 6.07 3.61 11.47
CA TYR A 484 5.56 3.95 12.79
C TYR A 484 6.61 3.77 13.89
N LEU A 485 7.41 2.70 13.86
CA LEU A 485 8.36 2.40 14.94
C LEU A 485 9.67 3.19 14.85
N HIS A 486 10.12 3.52 13.64
CA HIS A 486 11.41 4.17 13.41
C HIS A 486 11.31 5.68 13.20
N THR A 487 10.19 6.18 12.66
CA THR A 487 10.00 7.60 12.33
C THR A 487 8.85 8.21 13.13
N ASN A 488 8.39 9.41 12.76
CA ASN A 488 7.13 9.99 13.28
C ASN A 488 5.90 9.61 12.43
N CYS A 489 6.10 8.89 11.31
CA CYS A 489 5.09 8.71 10.27
C CYS A 489 4.07 7.63 10.63
N PHE A 490 2.79 7.99 10.54
CA PHE A 490 1.69 7.05 10.59
C PHE A 490 1.44 6.58 9.16
N GLU A 491 1.77 5.33 8.86
CA GLU A 491 1.68 4.80 7.49
C GLU A 491 0.62 3.69 7.39
N LEU A 492 -0.20 3.77 6.34
CA LEU A 492 -1.29 2.82 6.05
C LEU A 492 -1.13 2.26 4.63
N SER A 493 -1.60 1.03 4.39
CA SER A 493 -1.68 0.46 3.05
C SER A 493 -3.11 0.51 2.52
N MET A 494 -3.29 1.02 1.31
CA MET A 494 -4.59 1.08 0.63
C MET A 494 -4.56 0.14 -0.56
N PHE A 495 -5.40 -0.89 -0.52
CA PHE A 495 -5.64 -1.80 -1.62
C PHE A 495 -6.80 -1.24 -2.44
N VAL A 496 -6.50 -0.81 -3.67
CA VAL A 496 -7.37 0.12 -4.42
C VAL A 496 -7.88 -0.49 -5.72
N GLU A 497 -8.91 0.14 -6.30
CA GLU A 497 -9.45 -0.13 -7.64
C GLU A 497 -9.44 1.13 -8.53
N TRP A 498 -9.84 1.03 -9.79
CA TRP A 498 -9.65 2.13 -10.74
C TRP A 498 -10.55 3.35 -10.52
N GLU A 499 -11.87 3.18 -10.49
CA GLU A 499 -12.80 4.28 -10.78
C GLU A 499 -13.12 5.21 -9.61
N ASN A 500 -12.66 4.92 -8.39
CA ASN A 500 -13.23 5.52 -7.17
C ASN A 500 -12.21 6.16 -6.21
N ASN A 501 -10.96 6.40 -6.65
CA ASN A 501 -9.87 6.76 -5.74
C ASN A 501 -9.48 8.25 -5.69
N ARG A 502 -9.97 9.10 -6.60
CA ARG A 502 -9.62 10.55 -6.60
C ARG A 502 -9.99 11.25 -5.28
N SER A 503 -11.24 11.13 -4.84
CA SER A 503 -11.69 11.79 -3.59
C SER A 503 -11.05 11.19 -2.34
N PRO A 504 -10.95 9.85 -2.18
CA PRO A 504 -10.26 9.24 -1.04
C PRO A 504 -8.79 9.68 -0.89
N LEU A 505 -8.03 9.74 -2.00
CA LEU A 505 -6.63 10.18 -1.96
C LEU A 505 -6.48 11.60 -1.40
N LEU A 506 -7.36 12.52 -1.79
CA LEU A 506 -7.35 13.89 -1.28
C LEU A 506 -7.79 13.95 0.19
N VAL A 507 -8.87 13.25 0.55
CA VAL A 507 -9.40 13.26 1.93
C VAL A 507 -8.39 12.68 2.92
N PHE A 508 -7.67 11.62 2.54
CA PHE A 508 -6.63 11.05 3.37
C PHE A 508 -5.44 12.00 3.53
N MET A 509 -4.98 12.64 2.45
CA MET A 509 -3.92 13.64 2.50
C MET A 509 -4.29 14.80 3.43
N GLU A 510 -5.54 15.26 3.41
CA GLU A 510 -6.03 16.31 4.31
C GLU A 510 -5.97 15.90 5.80
N GLN A 511 -5.95 14.60 6.13
CA GLN A 511 -5.85 14.15 7.53
C GLN A 511 -4.51 14.50 8.17
N VAL A 512 -3.46 14.84 7.40
CA VAL A 512 -2.17 15.29 7.96
C VAL A 512 -2.33 16.57 8.81
N HIS A 513 -3.40 17.32 8.59
CA HIS A 513 -3.76 18.54 9.32
C HIS A 513 -4.64 18.28 10.55
N ARG A 514 -4.59 17.10 11.16
CA ARG A 514 -5.33 16.77 12.39
C ARG A 514 -4.44 16.68 13.62
N GLY A 515 -5.08 16.63 14.79
CA GLY A 515 -4.41 16.53 16.08
C GLY A 515 -3.83 17.87 16.53
N ILE A 516 -2.58 17.84 17.00
CA ILE A 516 -1.85 19.03 17.46
C ILE A 516 -0.59 19.25 16.65
N LYS A 517 -0.19 20.51 16.48
CA LYS A 517 1.12 20.89 15.96
C LYS A 517 1.70 22.06 16.75
N GLY A 518 3.00 22.28 16.69
CA GLY A 518 3.59 23.41 17.39
C GLY A 518 5.11 23.37 17.38
N PHE A 519 5.71 24.22 18.19
CA PHE A 519 7.15 24.36 18.33
C PHE A 519 7.62 24.09 19.75
N VAL A 520 8.76 23.42 19.89
CA VAL A 520 9.55 23.39 21.13
C VAL A 520 10.72 24.35 20.98
N ARG A 521 10.74 25.39 21.82
CA ARG A 521 11.74 26.47 21.75
C ARG A 521 12.49 26.65 23.06
N ASP A 522 13.69 27.20 22.99
CA ASP A 522 14.38 27.71 24.17
C ASP A 522 13.82 29.08 24.61
N ILE A 523 14.29 29.59 25.75
CA ILE A 523 13.89 30.90 26.27
C ILE A 523 14.26 32.09 25.36
N HIS A 524 15.13 31.88 24.36
CA HIS A 524 15.51 32.89 23.38
C HIS A 524 14.73 32.73 22.06
N GLY A 525 13.74 31.83 22.03
CA GLY A 525 12.89 31.59 20.86
C GLY A 525 13.52 30.68 19.79
N ARG A 526 14.67 30.07 20.04
CA ARG A 526 15.30 29.14 19.08
C ARG A 526 14.66 27.76 19.16
N GLY A 527 14.38 27.16 18.01
CA GLY A 527 13.87 25.79 17.91
C GLY A 527 14.80 24.77 18.56
N ILE A 528 14.23 23.78 19.23
CA ILE A 528 14.97 22.65 19.82
C ILE A 528 14.66 21.40 19.03
N ALA A 529 15.62 20.94 18.24
CA ALA A 529 15.52 19.70 17.49
C ALA A 529 15.55 18.46 18.38
N ASN A 530 14.89 17.38 17.93
CA ASN A 530 14.83 16.08 18.60
C ASN A 530 14.31 16.12 20.04
N ALA A 531 13.54 17.14 20.40
CA ALA A 531 12.77 17.15 21.64
C ALA A 531 11.66 16.12 21.54
N ILE A 532 11.41 15.39 22.64
CA ILE A 532 10.40 14.35 22.70
C ILE A 532 9.08 14.98 23.14
N ILE A 533 8.03 14.74 22.35
CA ILE A 533 6.64 15.08 22.68
C ILE A 533 5.93 13.81 23.10
N GLN A 534 5.58 13.74 24.37
CA GLN A 534 4.90 12.63 25.00
C GLN A 534 3.44 12.98 25.28
N VAL A 535 2.52 12.08 24.91
CA VAL A 535 1.09 12.21 25.21
C VAL A 535 0.76 11.29 26.39
N GLU A 536 0.17 11.82 27.46
CA GLU A 536 -0.26 11.00 28.59
C GLU A 536 -1.30 9.97 28.13
N GLY A 537 -1.10 8.70 28.50
CA GLY A 537 -2.00 7.59 28.12
C GLY A 537 -1.68 6.93 26.78
N ILE A 538 -0.81 7.50 25.94
CA ILE A 538 -0.41 6.89 24.65
C ILE A 538 1.07 6.52 24.71
N ALA A 539 1.35 5.23 24.64
CA ALA A 539 2.70 4.67 24.76
C ALA A 539 3.52 4.75 23.46
N HIS A 540 3.47 5.88 22.75
CA HIS A 540 4.25 6.15 21.55
C HIS A 540 4.55 7.65 21.43
N ASP A 541 5.77 8.06 21.78
CA ASP A 541 6.17 9.48 21.74
C ASP A 541 6.65 9.86 20.31
N ILE A 542 6.75 11.16 20.00
CA ILE A 542 7.34 11.65 18.73
C ILE A 542 8.50 12.59 18.99
N ARG A 543 9.24 12.95 17.93
CA ARG A 543 10.35 13.91 18.00
C ARG A 543 10.10 15.17 17.17
N THR A 544 10.58 16.31 17.65
CA THR A 544 10.61 17.54 16.84
C THR A 544 11.58 17.44 15.67
N ALA A 545 11.23 18.14 14.59
CA ALA A 545 12.07 18.39 13.42
C ALA A 545 13.21 19.39 13.73
N ALA A 546 14.02 19.73 12.73
CA ALA A 546 15.24 20.52 12.91
C ALA A 546 14.97 21.91 13.51
N ASP A 547 13.85 22.52 13.16
CA ASP A 547 13.44 23.85 13.65
C ASP A 547 12.63 23.79 14.95
N GLY A 548 12.54 22.60 15.56
CA GLY A 548 11.78 22.36 16.78
C GLY A 548 10.27 22.24 16.57
N ASP A 549 9.79 22.29 15.33
CA ASP A 549 8.42 22.01 14.94
C ASP A 549 8.07 20.52 15.09
N TYR A 550 6.81 20.23 15.36
CA TYR A 550 6.28 18.88 15.45
C TYR A 550 4.81 18.83 15.06
N TRP A 551 4.35 17.63 14.70
CA TRP A 551 2.95 17.30 14.44
C TRP A 551 2.65 15.98 15.12
N ARG A 552 1.56 15.95 15.89
CA ARG A 552 1.06 14.76 16.55
C ARG A 552 -0.39 14.56 16.18
N LEU A 553 -0.64 13.56 15.33
CA LEU A 553 -1.99 13.15 14.97
C LEU A 553 -2.70 12.58 16.20
N LEU A 554 -3.88 13.10 16.47
CA LEU A 554 -4.74 12.74 17.60
C LEU A 554 -6.19 12.93 17.16
N ASN A 555 -7.09 12.12 17.74
CA ASN A 555 -8.52 12.33 17.59
C ASN A 555 -8.99 13.50 18.48
N PRO A 556 -10.21 14.04 18.27
CA PRO A 556 -10.74 15.10 19.12
C PRO A 556 -10.78 14.70 20.60
N GLY A 557 -10.32 15.59 21.47
CA GLY A 557 -10.20 15.33 22.90
C GLY A 557 -9.20 16.25 23.61
N GLU A 558 -9.14 16.13 24.94
CA GLU A 558 -8.17 16.85 25.77
C GLU A 558 -6.99 15.95 26.13
N TYR A 559 -5.77 16.44 25.90
CA TYR A 559 -4.56 15.65 26.13
C TYR A 559 -3.56 16.42 26.98
N ARG A 560 -2.98 15.76 27.99
CA ARG A 560 -1.80 16.28 28.68
C ARG A 560 -0.55 15.89 27.89
N ILE A 561 0.12 16.90 27.37
CA ILE A 561 1.29 16.78 26.53
C ILE A 561 2.52 17.22 27.33
N THR A 562 3.59 16.44 27.26
CA THR A 562 4.87 16.73 27.92
C THR A 562 5.98 16.84 26.89
N ALA A 563 6.67 17.97 26.86
CA ALA A 563 7.87 18.18 26.08
C ALA A 563 9.11 17.97 26.96
N LYS A 564 10.02 17.08 26.54
CA LYS A 564 11.25 16.74 27.26
C LYS A 564 12.43 16.63 26.29
N VAL A 565 13.60 17.09 26.72
CA VAL A 565 14.85 16.96 25.97
C VAL A 565 16.03 17.02 26.93
N ASP A 566 17.05 16.22 26.68
CA ASP A 566 18.21 16.13 27.56
C ASP A 566 18.89 17.49 27.71
N GLY A 567 19.15 17.87 28.96
CA GLY A 567 19.78 19.14 29.31
C GLY A 567 18.82 20.33 29.48
N TYR A 568 17.52 20.16 29.26
CA TYR A 568 16.48 21.16 29.50
C TYR A 568 15.47 20.72 30.58
N SER A 569 14.73 21.67 31.13
CA SER A 569 13.61 21.44 32.05
C SER A 569 12.43 20.85 31.29
N THR A 570 11.86 19.75 31.78
CA THR A 570 10.61 19.18 31.26
C THR A 570 9.44 20.13 31.50
N THR A 571 8.54 20.26 30.53
CA THR A 571 7.31 21.07 30.66
C THR A 571 6.09 20.27 30.19
N SER A 572 4.99 20.37 30.93
CA SER A 572 3.73 19.70 30.60
C SER A 572 2.60 20.71 30.50
N LYS A 573 1.72 20.54 29.52
CA LYS A 573 0.56 21.40 29.25
C LYS A 573 -0.63 20.55 28.79
N VAL A 574 -1.85 21.03 29.05
CA VAL A 574 -3.05 20.46 28.42
C VAL A 574 -3.28 21.14 27.07
N CYS A 575 -3.42 20.34 26.02
CA CYS A 575 -3.73 20.79 24.67
C CYS A 575 -4.99 20.07 24.19
N GLU A 576 -5.89 20.84 23.57
CA GLU A 576 -7.17 20.36 23.08
C GLU A 576 -7.08 20.08 21.58
N VAL A 577 -7.81 19.08 21.12
CA VAL A 577 -7.98 18.75 19.71
C VAL A 577 -9.45 18.94 19.37
N GLY A 578 -9.74 19.90 18.49
CA GLY A 578 -11.10 20.19 18.04
C GLY A 578 -11.65 19.17 17.02
N TYR A 579 -12.95 19.26 16.75
CA TYR A 579 -13.63 18.46 15.73
C TYR A 579 -13.44 19.00 14.30
N SER A 580 -13.16 20.29 14.16
CA SER A 580 -12.91 20.94 12.87
C SER A 580 -11.58 20.49 12.27
N MET A 581 -11.51 20.48 10.94
CA MET A 581 -10.24 20.28 10.23
C MET A 581 -9.23 21.39 10.57
N GLY A 582 -7.98 21.00 10.84
CA GLY A 582 -6.90 21.90 11.24
C GLY A 582 -6.28 21.49 12.58
N ALA A 583 -4.96 21.35 12.61
CA ALA A 583 -4.23 20.93 13.80
C ALA A 583 -4.17 22.07 14.81
N THR A 584 -4.48 21.77 16.08
CA THR A 584 -4.47 22.78 17.14
C THR A 584 -3.05 23.13 17.55
N ARG A 585 -2.76 24.43 17.68
CA ARG A 585 -1.42 24.92 18.01
C ARG A 585 -1.09 24.70 19.50
N CYS A 586 0.00 23.98 19.78
CA CYS A 586 0.45 23.60 21.11
C CYS A 586 1.97 23.84 21.23
N ASP A 587 2.39 25.04 21.64
CA ASP A 587 3.81 25.40 21.74
C ASP A 587 4.40 25.14 23.14
N PHE A 588 5.70 24.86 23.20
CA PHE A 588 6.46 24.64 24.43
C PHE A 588 7.71 25.53 24.47
N THR A 589 8.02 26.04 25.67
CA THR A 589 9.27 26.75 25.93
C THR A 589 10.03 26.06 27.04
N LEU A 590 11.26 25.60 26.76
CA LEU A 590 12.08 24.85 27.71
C LEU A 590 13.29 25.67 28.18
N SER A 591 13.59 25.61 29.47
CA SER A 591 14.76 26.28 30.06
C SER A 591 15.94 25.32 30.19
N ARG A 592 17.17 25.78 29.97
CA ARG A 592 18.36 24.93 30.16
C ARG A 592 18.59 24.65 31.65
N THR A 593 18.87 23.39 31.99
CA THR A 593 19.18 23.00 33.37
C THR A 593 20.56 23.51 33.81
N ASN A 594 20.74 23.74 35.12
CA ASN A 594 22.03 24.16 35.67
C ASN A 594 23.13 23.11 35.40
N LEU A 595 22.80 21.82 35.45
CA LEU A 595 23.73 20.72 35.16
C LEU A 595 24.23 20.72 33.71
N SER A 596 23.38 21.05 32.73
CA SER A 596 23.81 21.13 31.33
C SER A 596 24.70 22.35 31.07
N ARG A 597 24.40 23.49 31.71
CA ARG A 597 25.28 24.68 31.70
C ARG A 597 26.65 24.36 32.29
N ILE A 598 26.69 23.64 33.42
CA ILE A 598 27.95 23.25 34.06
C ILE A 598 28.75 22.28 33.18
N LYS A 599 28.12 21.30 32.52
CA LYS A 599 28.80 20.41 31.56
C LYS A 599 29.42 21.17 30.38
N GLU A 600 28.70 22.10 29.77
CA GLU A 600 29.22 22.90 28.64
C GLU A 600 30.40 23.78 29.08
N ILE A 601 30.32 24.40 30.26
CA ILE A 601 31.44 25.15 30.85
C ILE A 601 32.63 24.20 31.11
N MET A 602 32.39 23.01 31.65
CA MET A 602 33.47 22.04 31.91
C MET A 602 34.17 21.57 30.62
N GLU A 603 33.41 21.32 29.54
CA GLU A 603 33.96 20.99 28.22
C GLU A 603 34.73 22.16 27.60
N ARG A 604 34.19 23.38 27.65
CA ARG A 604 34.83 24.58 27.09
C ARG A 604 36.14 24.95 27.80
N TYR A 605 36.25 24.68 29.11
CA TYR A 605 37.45 24.98 29.90
C TYR A 605 38.32 23.75 30.22
N ASN A 606 38.06 22.61 29.58
CA ASN A 606 38.83 21.36 29.73
C ASN A 606 38.98 20.88 31.20
N LYS A 607 37.96 21.12 32.04
CA LYS A 607 37.97 20.76 33.47
C LYS A 607 37.18 19.46 33.68
N LYS A 608 37.80 18.45 34.29
CA LYS A 608 37.12 17.20 34.66
C LYS A 608 36.29 17.40 35.94
N PRO A 609 35.11 16.76 36.08
CA PRO A 609 34.31 16.86 37.30
C PRO A 609 35.08 16.28 38.50
N ILE A 610 35.17 17.05 39.60
CA ILE A 610 35.64 16.53 40.88
C ILE A 610 34.54 15.63 41.44
N ARG A 611 34.76 14.30 41.47
CA ARG A 611 33.87 13.39 42.22
C ARG A 611 34.03 13.68 43.70
N GLN A 612 33.04 14.31 44.33
CA GLN A 612 32.98 14.36 45.78
C GLN A 612 32.56 12.98 46.32
N PRO A 613 33.28 12.41 47.30
CA PRO A 613 32.86 11.18 47.95
C PRO A 613 31.52 11.41 48.66
N ALA A 614 30.61 10.45 48.52
CA ALA A 614 29.31 10.46 49.18
C ALA A 614 29.51 10.61 50.70
N LYS A 615 28.84 11.61 51.31
CA LYS A 615 28.78 11.74 52.77
C LYS A 615 28.11 10.49 53.36
N PRO A 616 28.66 9.88 54.42
CA PRO A 616 27.97 8.81 55.12
C PRO A 616 26.62 9.31 55.68
N PRO A 617 25.61 8.45 55.81
CA PRO A 617 24.36 8.81 56.45
C PRO A 617 24.64 9.24 57.90
N VAL A 618 24.12 10.41 58.29
CA VAL A 618 24.16 10.89 59.67
C VAL A 618 23.29 9.96 60.52
N SER A 619 23.91 9.25 61.46
CA SER A 619 23.22 8.51 62.51
C SER A 619 22.53 9.51 63.46
N GLN A 620 21.20 9.45 63.55
CA GLN A 620 20.48 10.14 64.62
C GLN A 620 20.65 9.34 65.92
N LEU A 621 21.38 9.92 66.89
CA LEU A 621 21.46 9.43 68.25
C LEU A 621 20.88 10.47 69.21
N SER A 622 19.72 10.07 69.77
CA SER A 622 19.15 10.37 71.09
C SER A 622 18.89 11.81 71.52
N ALA A 623 17.64 12.07 71.91
CA ALA A 623 17.32 12.92 73.04
C ALA A 623 16.49 12.12 74.06
N ARG A 624 17.10 11.89 75.24
CA ARG A 624 16.44 11.55 76.50
C ARG A 624 15.53 12.72 76.91
N THR A 625 14.37 12.43 77.51
CA THR A 625 14.02 12.81 78.91
C THR A 625 12.63 12.32 79.34
N ALA A 626 12.63 11.64 80.51
CA ALA A 626 11.69 11.67 81.65
C ALA A 626 10.15 11.57 81.47
N GLY A 627 9.55 10.65 82.25
CA GLY A 627 8.09 10.53 82.50
C GLY A 627 7.50 11.67 83.34
N PRO A 628 6.26 11.58 83.90
CA PRO A 628 5.69 10.39 84.56
C PRO A 628 4.19 10.12 84.27
N GLY A 629 3.63 9.05 84.85
CA GLY A 629 2.19 9.04 85.20
C GLY A 629 1.42 7.73 84.95
N HIS A 630 1.10 7.04 86.05
CA HIS A 630 0.16 5.93 86.16
C HIS A 630 -1.16 6.05 85.36
N ARG A 631 -1.66 4.91 84.83
CA ARG A 631 -2.94 4.30 85.28
C ARG A 631 -3.15 2.89 84.71
N ARG A 632 -3.74 2.06 85.58
CA ARG A 632 -4.20 0.66 85.44
C ARG A 632 -5.22 0.46 84.30
N ALA A 633 -5.28 -0.74 83.72
CA ALA A 633 -6.35 -1.73 83.98
C ALA A 633 -6.12 -3.04 83.21
N ARG A 634 -6.60 -4.13 83.82
CA ARG A 634 -6.60 -5.52 83.36
C ARG A 634 -7.62 -5.75 82.24
N GLY A 635 -7.41 -6.79 81.44
CA GLY A 635 -8.34 -7.38 80.48
C GLY A 635 -7.59 -8.29 79.55
#